data_AF-A0A6A5C308-F1
#
_entry.id   AF-A0A6A5C308-F1
#
_cell.length_a   1.000
_cell.length_b   1.000
_cell.length_c   1.000
_cell.angle_alpha   90.00
_cell.angle_beta   90.00
_cell.angle_gamma   90.00
#
_symmetry.space_group_name_H-M   'P 1'
#
loop_
_entity.id
_entity.type
_entity.pdbx_description
1 polymer ?
#
loop_
_entity_poly.entity_id
_entity_poly.type
_entity_poly.pdbx_seq_one_letter_code
_entity_poly.pdbx_strand_id
1 'polypeptide(L)'
;MKIILLLSLTTSLMFIPFAHIFAQTTRTFTPHYQVTTVVGNGDSDFAGDGSNALLASLNSPKDLFLQEIATNTQILFIADTNNHVIRKAIVNGTIQTVAGIGRSNGYSGDGLLATSAKLSQPVGVFVFQNDLYICDSGNNRIRKVSSFSGYISTIAGTGVKASTGDGLRAQYASLAIPKGIFFNDAGDFIISEFDSDKIRKILGTTGVISTINKDAFNKPQGLFITSTNEIYVADSGNHRIRKILPTSGSVVNIAGTSKSGYSGDGLVATFSSLNTPRGVFVSSIGEVYIADTNNNRIRKVTNNGLLIDIVGNGNQGKSMDGPVSSNFMIAQPEAVSVASNGDIYFTDTNNHMIRKISCQDGYVGSQCEIPICFNVLGNDTMNVCNGQGQCKSPNQCECNGNYTGLTCNVTVCYGIASNNESVCSRNGLCVAPNQCKCNDFYTGSNCSIPICFKKSIYGGSMPCSGHGVCVAPNQCNCSLNFIGRECEYPICYGFPSNDTLNSCSGNGVCMDVNNCSCLEGKFSGSKCDIPICFGQTTTTSACSQHGTCIKPDVCQCDKSYTGLNCEIPICFGIPQNNSKACSGNGFCSKKDTCSCHEGYKGEQCHIAICNGYGADDTKRVCNGLGVCVAPNLCECVTGFAGNNCETSIQLAIILASVLGPSLLVIACLLIIVLFISATMARRLLKKRRAEREYAKKLLESEMALTDSLIDFENYRPSESYIIPIEDVKLIAQLGEGSYAKVFRGIWNKTPVAVKVITLDMLETDEEDFKKEVRVMNSLSHPNIVAFYGLSMCERERRLIVELVDGGNLQNFIYNLRNGNVKATFGRKIKILLDVANGLTYLHQRNPSVVHRDLKPANILVTSSNGSCKICDFGLSKFGQLSLGTVRIGTFFYMAEIIAPKSTSMNMKIPQTNHRHSTPSESVFTENEGFQLDQMIDEAAMFEDEAIYGPPVDIYSLGIIFWELFFEENPYEFKNKDKLCLYNNPEFAKLHSCPTHKIINMISCGLRPIIPFKSERECCEWLQLYYGEDLNCKVLFPFVIRYLQLMKMCWKQNPDERPSASQVAKTLNQILEDYENCCK
;
A
#
# COMPACT_ATOMS: atom_id res chain seq x y z
N MET A 1 8.72 9.05 -54.94
CA MET A 1 9.50 7.84 -54.64
C MET A 1 11.03 8.01 -54.79
N LYS A 2 11.63 9.19 -54.49
CA LYS A 2 13.11 9.38 -54.55
C LYS A 2 13.70 10.28 -53.44
N ILE A 3 12.94 10.56 -52.37
CA ILE A 3 13.39 11.35 -51.20
C ILE A 3 13.42 10.51 -49.91
N ILE A 4 12.84 9.30 -49.92
CA ILE A 4 12.79 8.39 -48.75
C ILE A 4 14.07 7.52 -48.63
N LEU A 5 15.01 7.61 -49.58
CA LEU A 5 16.23 6.79 -49.62
C LEU A 5 17.50 7.47 -49.06
N LEU A 6 17.38 8.66 -48.45
CA LEU A 6 18.51 9.47 -47.97
C LEU A 6 18.47 9.76 -46.46
N LEU A 7 17.53 9.16 -45.72
CA LEU A 7 17.39 9.28 -44.25
C LEU A 7 17.59 7.94 -43.52
N SER A 8 18.18 6.94 -44.17
CA SER A 8 18.34 5.57 -43.64
C SER A 8 19.80 5.17 -43.33
N LEU A 9 20.71 6.13 -43.12
CA LEU A 9 22.16 5.85 -43.01
C LEU A 9 22.91 6.61 -41.88
N THR A 10 22.22 7.31 -40.98
CA THR A 10 22.87 8.08 -39.89
C THR A 10 22.29 7.87 -38.48
N THR A 11 21.51 6.81 -38.24
CA THR A 11 20.95 6.48 -36.90
C THR A 11 21.43 5.16 -36.29
N SER A 12 22.33 4.42 -36.96
CA SER A 12 22.80 3.10 -36.49
C SER A 12 24.09 3.10 -35.66
N LEU A 13 24.59 4.27 -35.22
CA LEU A 13 25.89 4.40 -34.54
C LEU A 13 25.92 5.30 -33.28
N MET A 14 24.77 5.66 -32.69
CA MET A 14 24.72 6.50 -31.47
C MET A 14 23.85 5.96 -30.32
N PHE A 15 23.59 4.64 -30.27
CA PHE A 15 22.96 3.98 -29.10
C PHE A 15 23.88 2.98 -28.37
N ILE A 16 25.19 3.21 -28.46
CA ILE A 16 26.22 2.60 -27.62
C ILE A 16 27.14 3.76 -27.20
N PRO A 17 26.77 4.56 -26.16
CA PRO A 17 26.90 4.07 -24.78
C PRO A 17 25.94 4.75 -23.76
N PHE A 18 24.61 4.60 -23.87
CA PHE A 18 23.69 5.05 -22.79
C PHE A 18 23.31 3.94 -21.79
N ALA A 19 23.55 2.66 -22.13
CA ALA A 19 23.29 1.52 -21.24
C ALA A 19 24.34 1.33 -20.12
N HIS A 20 25.46 2.07 -20.13
CA HIS A 20 26.46 2.01 -19.05
C HIS A 20 26.38 3.17 -18.04
N ILE A 21 25.71 4.27 -18.37
CA ILE A 21 25.64 5.45 -17.49
C ILE A 21 24.50 5.34 -16.47
N PHE A 22 23.49 4.51 -16.72
CA PHE A 22 22.45 4.17 -15.70
C PHE A 22 22.83 2.98 -14.79
N ALA A 23 23.98 2.34 -15.01
CA ALA A 23 24.45 1.21 -14.20
C ALA A 23 25.26 1.62 -12.95
N GLN A 24 25.45 2.92 -12.70
CA GLN A 24 26.24 3.45 -11.58
C GLN A 24 25.43 4.45 -10.72
N THR A 25 24.38 3.97 -10.06
CA THR A 25 23.83 4.60 -8.82
C THR A 25 22.81 3.73 -8.08
N THR A 26 22.24 2.70 -8.71
CA THR A 26 21.58 1.62 -7.97
C THR A 26 22.62 0.83 -7.18
N ARG A 27 22.44 0.69 -5.86
CA ARG A 27 23.15 -0.33 -5.10
C ARG A 27 22.92 -1.67 -5.79
N THR A 28 23.99 -2.40 -6.09
CA THR A 28 23.89 -3.78 -6.62
C THR A 28 23.21 -4.64 -5.57
N PHE A 29 21.92 -4.86 -5.76
CA PHE A 29 21.11 -5.63 -4.84
C PHE A 29 21.42 -7.12 -5.03
N THR A 30 21.78 -7.81 -3.94
CA THR A 30 22.00 -9.26 -3.92
C THR A 30 20.78 -9.98 -3.34
N PRO A 31 20.03 -10.76 -4.15
CA PRO A 31 18.84 -11.47 -3.66
C PRO A 31 19.18 -12.58 -2.67
N HIS A 32 18.47 -12.60 -1.54
CA HIS A 32 18.64 -13.58 -0.47
C HIS A 32 17.71 -14.80 -0.64
N TYR A 33 17.87 -15.52 -1.75
CA TYR A 33 17.15 -16.78 -2.00
C TYR A 33 17.76 -17.97 -1.26
N GLN A 34 16.94 -18.96 -0.92
CA GLN A 34 17.34 -20.31 -0.53
C GLN A 34 16.54 -21.37 -1.30
N VAL A 35 17.16 -22.50 -1.57
CA VAL A 35 16.58 -23.65 -2.28
C VAL A 35 16.43 -24.82 -1.33
N THR A 36 15.27 -25.46 -1.37
CA THR A 36 14.96 -26.69 -0.63
C THR A 36 14.41 -27.75 -1.57
N THR A 37 14.72 -29.01 -1.31
CA THR A 37 14.10 -30.16 -1.97
C THR A 37 12.76 -30.41 -1.30
N VAL A 38 11.70 -30.57 -2.10
CA VAL A 38 10.33 -30.79 -1.58
C VAL A 38 9.74 -32.14 -1.99
N VAL A 39 10.23 -32.72 -3.10
CA VAL A 39 9.85 -34.06 -3.56
C VAL A 39 11.04 -34.70 -4.28
N GLY A 40 11.30 -35.98 -4.02
CA GLY A 40 12.34 -36.74 -4.70
C GLY A 40 13.66 -36.80 -3.94
N ASN A 41 14.20 -38.01 -3.75
CA ASN A 41 15.55 -38.21 -3.20
C ASN A 41 16.66 -37.93 -4.25
N GLY A 42 16.29 -38.01 -5.53
CA GLY A 42 17.13 -37.80 -6.70
C GLY A 42 17.74 -39.07 -7.30
N ASP A 43 17.29 -40.25 -6.89
CA ASP A 43 17.59 -41.52 -7.55
C ASP A 43 16.64 -41.75 -8.74
N SER A 44 17.16 -42.33 -9.83
CA SER A 44 16.41 -42.62 -11.06
C SER A 44 15.64 -43.94 -10.97
N ASP A 45 14.60 -43.99 -10.14
CA ASP A 45 13.71 -45.16 -9.97
C ASP A 45 12.26 -44.71 -9.68
N PHE A 46 11.38 -45.67 -9.42
CA PHE A 46 9.97 -45.51 -9.10
C PHE A 46 9.67 -46.13 -7.72
N ALA A 47 9.59 -45.29 -6.68
CA ALA A 47 9.37 -45.73 -5.30
C ALA A 47 8.64 -44.68 -4.43
N GLY A 48 8.23 -45.08 -3.22
CA GLY A 48 7.75 -44.14 -2.19
C GLY A 48 6.25 -43.80 -2.21
N ASP A 49 5.39 -44.62 -2.83
CA ASP A 49 3.95 -44.44 -2.69
C ASP A 49 3.48 -44.58 -1.22
N GLY A 50 2.73 -43.59 -0.75
CA GLY A 50 2.24 -43.49 0.63
C GLY A 50 3.29 -43.03 1.65
N SER A 51 4.57 -42.89 1.28
CA SER A 51 5.63 -42.41 2.17
C SER A 51 5.83 -40.89 2.05
N ASN A 52 6.77 -40.35 2.84
CA ASN A 52 7.15 -38.94 2.78
C ASN A 52 7.70 -38.59 1.38
N ALA A 53 7.25 -37.46 0.82
CA ALA A 53 7.58 -37.01 -0.53
C ALA A 53 9.10 -36.88 -0.80
N LEU A 54 9.93 -36.61 0.22
CA LEU A 54 11.39 -36.53 0.13
C LEU A 54 12.07 -37.89 -0.08
N LEU A 55 11.40 -39.00 0.27
CA LEU A 55 11.95 -40.35 0.19
C LEU A 55 11.55 -41.09 -1.10
N ALA A 56 10.67 -40.52 -1.91
CA ALA A 56 10.32 -41.12 -3.20
C ALA A 56 11.44 -40.95 -4.22
N SER A 57 11.55 -41.94 -5.11
CA SER A 57 12.36 -41.84 -6.32
C SER A 57 11.47 -41.40 -7.48
N LEU A 58 11.98 -40.50 -8.31
CA LEU A 58 11.35 -40.00 -9.53
C LEU A 58 12.29 -40.28 -10.71
N ASN A 59 11.80 -40.21 -11.94
CA ASN A 59 12.64 -40.38 -13.13
C ASN A 59 12.31 -39.31 -14.18
N SER A 60 13.19 -38.31 -14.26
CA SER A 60 13.06 -37.11 -15.08
C SER A 60 11.67 -36.47 -15.01
N PRO A 61 11.27 -35.88 -13.86
CA PRO A 61 10.00 -35.16 -13.78
C PRO A 61 10.05 -33.91 -14.66
N LYS A 62 9.23 -33.84 -15.73
CA LYS A 62 9.32 -32.77 -16.74
C LYS A 62 8.32 -31.63 -16.56
N ASP A 63 7.26 -31.86 -15.82
CA ASP A 63 6.26 -30.83 -15.52
C ASP A 63 5.74 -30.93 -14.10
N LEU A 64 5.27 -29.80 -13.57
CA LEU A 64 4.59 -29.72 -12.29
C LEU A 64 3.46 -28.70 -12.35
N PHE A 65 2.34 -29.03 -11.71
CA PHE A 65 1.26 -28.11 -11.43
C PHE A 65 1.08 -27.96 -9.91
N LEU A 66 1.12 -26.72 -9.44
CA LEU A 66 0.88 -26.37 -8.05
C LEU A 66 -0.60 -26.04 -7.83
N GLN A 67 -1.25 -26.77 -6.93
CA GLN A 67 -2.58 -26.46 -6.42
C GLN A 67 -2.49 -26.03 -4.96
N GLU A 68 -2.97 -24.83 -4.66
CA GLU A 68 -3.12 -24.34 -3.28
C GLU A 68 -4.55 -24.55 -2.80
N ILE A 69 -4.71 -25.12 -1.60
CA ILE A 69 -6.02 -25.26 -0.94
C ILE A 69 -6.13 -24.33 0.27
N ALA A 70 -7.36 -23.98 0.65
CA ALA A 70 -7.68 -22.94 1.64
C ALA A 70 -7.09 -23.12 3.05
N THR A 71 -6.44 -24.25 3.34
CA THR A 71 -5.67 -24.53 4.56
C THR A 71 -4.20 -24.12 4.45
N ASN A 72 -3.82 -23.31 3.46
CA ASN A 72 -2.43 -23.01 3.05
C ASN A 72 -1.59 -24.26 2.75
N THR A 73 -2.25 -25.37 2.41
CA THR A 73 -1.56 -26.62 2.03
C THR A 73 -1.28 -26.58 0.54
N GLN A 74 -0.02 -26.78 0.18
CA GLN A 74 0.45 -26.80 -1.21
C GLN A 74 0.55 -28.25 -1.71
N ILE A 75 -0.10 -28.52 -2.84
CA ILE A 75 -0.18 -29.84 -3.48
C ILE A 75 0.47 -29.74 -4.86
N LEU A 76 1.45 -30.60 -5.12
CA LEU A 76 2.14 -30.71 -6.39
C LEU A 76 1.60 -31.93 -7.16
N PHE A 77 1.12 -31.70 -8.38
CA PHE A 77 0.91 -32.76 -9.37
C PHE A 77 2.12 -32.78 -10.29
N ILE A 78 2.80 -33.90 -10.39
CA ILE A 78 4.12 -34.03 -11.02
C ILE A 78 4.02 -35.07 -12.13
N ALA A 79 4.45 -34.70 -13.33
CA ALA A 79 4.61 -35.63 -14.43
C ALA A 79 5.95 -36.34 -14.32
N ASP A 80 5.94 -37.52 -13.72
CA ASP A 80 7.09 -38.39 -13.52
C ASP A 80 7.34 -39.19 -14.81
N THR A 81 7.86 -38.48 -15.81
CA THR A 81 7.75 -38.82 -17.23
C THR A 81 8.33 -40.18 -17.58
N ASN A 82 9.53 -40.50 -17.12
CA ASN A 82 10.18 -41.77 -17.47
C ASN A 82 9.63 -42.96 -16.65
N ASN A 83 9.02 -42.70 -15.49
CA ASN A 83 8.28 -43.72 -14.74
C ASN A 83 6.87 -43.96 -15.31
N HIS A 84 6.41 -43.09 -16.22
CA HIS A 84 5.13 -43.17 -16.94
C HIS A 84 3.90 -43.01 -16.04
N VAL A 85 3.99 -42.10 -15.07
CA VAL A 85 2.92 -41.83 -14.09
C VAL A 85 2.75 -40.35 -13.82
N ILE A 86 1.60 -39.98 -13.26
CA ILE A 86 1.42 -38.73 -12.55
C ILE A 86 1.43 -39.00 -11.05
N ARG A 87 2.26 -38.25 -10.33
CA ARG A 87 2.39 -38.28 -8.87
C ARG A 87 1.66 -37.09 -8.28
N LYS A 88 0.97 -37.26 -7.16
CA LYS A 88 0.43 -36.19 -6.32
C LYS A 88 1.22 -36.17 -5.02
N ALA A 89 1.87 -35.07 -4.71
CA ALA A 89 2.62 -34.86 -3.46
C ALA A 89 2.02 -33.72 -2.66
N ILE A 90 1.90 -33.88 -1.35
CA ILE A 90 1.69 -32.78 -0.41
C ILE A 90 3.08 -32.27 -0.02
N VAL A 91 3.32 -30.96 -0.11
CA VAL A 91 4.61 -30.38 0.31
C VAL A 91 4.84 -30.66 1.80
N ASN A 92 6.02 -31.20 2.14
CA ASN A 92 6.38 -31.74 3.47
C ASN A 92 5.47 -32.88 3.98
N GLY A 93 4.63 -33.47 3.12
CA GLY A 93 3.72 -34.55 3.44
C GLY A 93 4.01 -35.82 2.65
N THR A 94 2.96 -36.54 2.25
CA THR A 94 3.07 -37.80 1.50
C THR A 94 3.00 -37.60 -0.02
N ILE A 95 3.50 -38.59 -0.75
CA ILE A 95 3.36 -38.70 -2.20
C ILE A 95 2.63 -39.99 -2.59
N GLN A 96 1.83 -39.93 -3.66
CA GLN A 96 1.11 -41.07 -4.20
C GLN A 96 0.97 -40.98 -5.74
N THR A 97 1.02 -42.12 -6.42
CA THR A 97 0.60 -42.26 -7.82
C THR A 97 -0.91 -41.99 -7.95
N VAL A 98 -1.30 -41.12 -8.89
CA VAL A 98 -2.71 -40.78 -9.17
C VAL A 98 -3.14 -41.14 -10.60
N ALA A 99 -2.20 -41.37 -11.51
CA ALA A 99 -2.47 -41.92 -12.84
C ALA A 99 -1.25 -42.68 -13.37
N GLY A 100 -1.48 -43.74 -14.14
CA GLY A 100 -0.42 -44.64 -14.62
C GLY A 100 -0.15 -45.80 -13.65
N ILE A 101 0.34 -46.93 -14.18
CA ILE A 101 0.70 -48.13 -13.40
C ILE A 101 2.17 -48.17 -12.95
N GLY A 102 3.03 -47.27 -13.46
CA GLY A 102 4.47 -47.29 -13.22
C GLY A 102 5.22 -48.32 -14.07
N ARG A 103 6.48 -48.01 -14.43
CA ARG A 103 7.48 -48.91 -15.04
C ARG A 103 7.12 -49.56 -16.39
N SER A 104 5.90 -49.36 -16.92
CA SER A 104 5.46 -49.88 -18.22
C SER A 104 4.73 -48.78 -18.99
N ASN A 105 5.22 -48.48 -20.20
CA ASN A 105 4.53 -47.59 -21.14
C ASN A 105 3.41 -48.30 -21.90
N GLY A 106 2.60 -47.49 -22.59
CA GLY A 106 1.55 -47.91 -23.51
C GLY A 106 0.25 -47.15 -23.25
N TYR A 107 -0.81 -47.54 -23.95
CA TYR A 107 -2.14 -46.94 -23.84
C TYR A 107 -3.16 -48.01 -23.42
N SER A 108 -3.91 -47.74 -22.35
CA SER A 108 -5.06 -48.55 -21.91
C SER A 108 -5.91 -47.79 -20.89
N GLY A 109 -7.00 -48.40 -20.43
CA GLY A 109 -7.68 -48.03 -19.18
C GLY A 109 -8.70 -46.90 -19.24
N ASP A 110 -9.09 -46.44 -20.44
CA ASP A 110 -10.22 -45.50 -20.55
C ASP A 110 -11.51 -46.12 -19.98
N GLY A 111 -12.19 -45.37 -19.10
CA GLY A 111 -13.34 -45.84 -18.32
C GLY A 111 -12.99 -46.60 -17.03
N LEU A 112 -11.71 -46.83 -16.74
CA LEU A 112 -11.23 -47.49 -15.51
C LEU A 112 -10.52 -46.50 -14.58
N LEU A 113 -10.20 -46.94 -13.36
CA LEU A 113 -9.37 -46.18 -12.42
C LEU A 113 -8.04 -45.76 -13.05
N ALA A 114 -7.66 -44.50 -12.89
CA ALA A 114 -6.47 -43.92 -13.51
C ALA A 114 -5.15 -44.62 -13.12
N THR A 115 -5.08 -45.18 -11.91
CA THR A 115 -3.94 -45.97 -11.41
C THR A 115 -3.87 -47.39 -11.99
N SER A 116 -4.86 -47.82 -12.78
CA SER A 116 -4.85 -49.09 -13.54
C SER A 116 -4.59 -48.89 -15.04
N ALA A 117 -4.52 -47.64 -15.50
CA ALA A 117 -4.30 -47.30 -16.90
C ALA A 117 -2.81 -47.19 -17.24
N LYS A 118 -2.45 -47.51 -18.49
CA LYS A 118 -1.12 -47.19 -19.01
C LYS A 118 -1.10 -45.77 -19.60
N LEU A 119 0.00 -45.07 -19.29
CA LEU A 119 0.43 -43.82 -19.91
C LEU A 119 1.79 -44.08 -20.61
N SER A 120 2.22 -43.20 -21.49
CA SER A 120 3.49 -43.27 -22.19
C SER A 120 4.15 -41.90 -22.19
N GLN A 121 5.22 -41.76 -21.41
CA GLN A 121 5.96 -40.49 -21.23
C GLN A 121 5.03 -39.26 -21.06
N PRO A 122 4.22 -39.20 -19.98
CA PRO A 122 3.41 -38.03 -19.72
C PRO A 122 4.31 -36.81 -19.46
N VAL A 123 4.02 -35.69 -20.11
CA VAL A 123 4.75 -34.42 -19.93
C VAL A 123 3.85 -33.40 -19.26
N GLY A 124 2.99 -32.70 -19.99
CA GLY A 124 2.11 -31.68 -19.43
C GLY A 124 1.14 -32.20 -18.38
N VAL A 125 1.02 -31.50 -17.26
CA VAL A 125 0.06 -31.82 -16.19
C VAL A 125 -0.63 -30.54 -15.71
N PHE A 126 -1.97 -30.58 -15.57
CA PHE A 126 -2.75 -29.44 -15.11
C PHE A 126 -4.00 -29.90 -14.34
N VAL A 127 -4.45 -29.14 -13.35
CA VAL A 127 -5.71 -29.41 -12.64
C VAL A 127 -6.71 -28.29 -12.90
N PHE A 128 -7.80 -28.60 -13.60
CA PHE A 128 -8.88 -27.66 -13.87
C PHE A 128 -10.17 -28.15 -13.21
N GLN A 129 -10.84 -27.29 -12.45
CA GLN A 129 -12.05 -27.63 -11.69
C GLN A 129 -11.90 -28.93 -10.86
N ASN A 130 -10.74 -29.13 -10.22
CA ASN A 130 -10.28 -30.34 -9.51
C ASN A 130 -10.06 -31.60 -10.36
N ASP A 131 -10.48 -31.65 -11.62
CA ASP A 131 -10.16 -32.78 -12.51
C ASP A 131 -8.72 -32.63 -13.02
N LEU A 132 -8.00 -33.75 -13.13
CA LEU A 132 -6.59 -33.79 -13.51
C LEU A 132 -6.47 -34.06 -15.02
N TYR A 133 -5.70 -33.25 -15.73
CA TYR A 133 -5.49 -33.32 -17.16
C TYR A 133 -4.02 -33.61 -17.46
N ILE A 134 -3.79 -34.49 -18.42
CA ILE A 134 -2.50 -35.13 -18.67
C ILE A 134 -2.22 -35.13 -20.17
N CYS A 135 -1.13 -34.51 -20.59
CA CYS A 135 -0.53 -34.73 -21.90
C CYS A 135 0.18 -36.09 -21.87
N ASP A 136 -0.49 -37.13 -22.35
CA ASP A 136 0.02 -38.49 -22.51
C ASP A 136 0.85 -38.55 -23.80
N SER A 137 1.99 -37.85 -23.77
CA SER A 137 2.72 -37.36 -24.96
C SER A 137 3.19 -38.47 -25.88
N GLY A 138 3.70 -39.57 -25.31
CA GLY A 138 4.14 -40.75 -26.07
C GLY A 138 2.98 -41.54 -26.68
N ASN A 139 1.75 -41.35 -26.18
CA ASN A 139 0.52 -41.91 -26.75
C ASN A 139 -0.23 -40.91 -27.64
N ASN A 140 0.26 -39.67 -27.83
CA ASN A 140 -0.39 -38.63 -28.65
C ASN A 140 -1.85 -38.31 -28.23
N ARG A 141 -2.10 -38.25 -26.92
CA ARG A 141 -3.45 -37.99 -26.36
C ARG A 141 -3.41 -36.98 -25.21
N ILE A 142 -4.54 -36.32 -25.00
CA ILE A 142 -4.87 -35.68 -23.72
C ILE A 142 -5.81 -36.61 -22.96
N ARG A 143 -5.41 -36.99 -21.74
CA ARG A 143 -6.20 -37.81 -20.83
C ARG A 143 -6.74 -36.93 -19.70
N LYS A 144 -7.97 -37.19 -19.28
CA LYS A 144 -8.62 -36.56 -18.12
C LYS A 144 -8.85 -37.63 -17.05
N VAL A 145 -8.47 -37.37 -15.82
CA VAL A 145 -8.86 -38.13 -14.63
C VAL A 145 -9.92 -37.33 -13.89
N SER A 146 -11.11 -37.90 -13.74
CA SER A 146 -12.19 -37.27 -12.98
C SER A 146 -11.86 -37.23 -11.49
N SER A 147 -12.00 -36.06 -10.87
CA SER A 147 -11.83 -35.88 -9.42
C SER A 147 -12.92 -36.58 -8.59
N PHE A 148 -13.97 -37.07 -9.23
CA PHE A 148 -15.15 -37.65 -8.59
C PHE A 148 -15.13 -39.18 -8.61
N SER A 149 -14.84 -39.80 -9.76
CA SER A 149 -14.76 -41.27 -9.89
C SER A 149 -13.34 -41.82 -9.80
N GLY A 150 -12.31 -40.98 -9.96
CA GLY A 150 -10.92 -41.43 -10.17
C GLY A 150 -10.70 -42.14 -11.51
N TYR A 151 -11.70 -42.14 -12.41
CA TYR A 151 -11.58 -42.78 -13.72
C TYR A 151 -10.86 -41.88 -14.73
N ILE A 152 -10.07 -42.50 -15.60
CA ILE A 152 -9.39 -41.84 -16.70
C ILE A 152 -10.17 -42.00 -18.02
N SER A 153 -10.11 -41.00 -18.88
CA SER A 153 -10.64 -41.04 -20.25
C SER A 153 -9.80 -40.19 -21.20
N THR A 154 -9.73 -40.56 -22.48
CA THR A 154 -9.21 -39.69 -23.53
C THR A 154 -10.22 -38.60 -23.86
N ILE A 155 -9.78 -37.33 -23.90
CA ILE A 155 -10.61 -36.18 -24.29
C ILE A 155 -10.17 -35.53 -25.61
N ALA A 156 -8.92 -35.74 -26.02
CA ALA A 156 -8.38 -35.27 -27.29
C ALA A 156 -7.26 -36.19 -27.78
N GLY A 157 -7.07 -36.28 -29.10
CA GLY A 157 -6.06 -37.13 -29.72
C GLY A 157 -6.57 -38.53 -30.04
N THR A 158 -6.41 -38.95 -31.29
CA THR A 158 -6.72 -40.30 -31.79
C THR A 158 -5.69 -41.36 -31.40
N GLY A 159 -4.52 -40.95 -30.93
CA GLY A 159 -3.34 -41.78 -30.72
C GLY A 159 -2.37 -41.82 -31.90
N VAL A 160 -2.80 -41.36 -33.07
CA VAL A 160 -1.94 -41.20 -34.26
C VAL A 160 -1.13 -39.92 -34.12
N LYS A 161 0.20 -40.00 -34.29
CA LYS A 161 1.11 -38.85 -34.29
C LYS A 161 0.95 -38.01 -35.57
N ALA A 162 -0.01 -37.09 -35.57
CA ALA A 162 -0.26 -36.13 -36.65
C ALA A 162 -1.04 -34.94 -36.10
N SER A 163 -0.96 -33.76 -36.72
CA SER A 163 -1.74 -32.58 -36.29
C SER A 163 -2.83 -32.25 -37.33
N THR A 164 -3.99 -32.89 -37.17
CA THR A 164 -5.14 -32.82 -38.10
C THR A 164 -6.45 -32.60 -37.36
N GLY A 165 -7.57 -32.49 -38.09
CA GLY A 165 -8.92 -32.46 -37.50
C GLY A 165 -9.37 -31.11 -36.93
N ASP A 166 -8.78 -29.99 -37.37
CA ASP A 166 -9.32 -28.66 -37.04
C ASP A 166 -10.77 -28.52 -37.53
N GLY A 167 -11.63 -27.93 -36.68
CA GLY A 167 -13.08 -27.85 -36.90
C GLY A 167 -13.86 -29.08 -36.41
N LEU A 168 -13.20 -30.20 -36.09
CA LEU A 168 -13.84 -31.38 -35.52
C LEU A 168 -13.80 -31.36 -33.97
N ARG A 169 -14.58 -32.24 -33.33
CA ARG A 169 -14.40 -32.52 -31.89
C ARG A 169 -13.02 -33.14 -31.65
N ALA A 170 -12.34 -32.66 -30.60
CA ALA A 170 -10.93 -32.98 -30.31
C ALA A 170 -10.64 -34.48 -30.15
N GLN A 171 -11.63 -35.29 -29.76
CA GLN A 171 -11.53 -36.75 -29.67
C GLN A 171 -11.30 -37.45 -31.03
N TYR A 172 -11.67 -36.81 -32.14
CA TYR A 172 -11.45 -37.31 -33.51
C TYR A 172 -10.23 -36.67 -34.20
N ALA A 173 -9.65 -35.65 -33.59
CA ALA A 173 -8.45 -34.98 -34.09
C ALA A 173 -7.20 -35.74 -33.64
N SER A 174 -6.23 -35.89 -34.55
CA SER A 174 -4.90 -36.37 -34.18
C SER A 174 -4.09 -35.26 -33.51
N LEU A 175 -3.19 -35.66 -32.61
CA LEU A 175 -2.20 -34.76 -31.98
C LEU A 175 -0.77 -35.25 -32.26
N ALA A 176 0.21 -34.33 -32.30
CA ALA A 176 1.62 -34.62 -32.55
C ALA A 176 2.48 -34.27 -31.32
N ILE A 177 2.64 -35.25 -30.42
CA ILE A 177 3.36 -35.13 -29.14
C ILE A 177 2.92 -33.87 -28.37
N PRO A 178 1.68 -33.86 -27.83
CA PRO A 178 1.23 -32.76 -27.00
C PRO A 178 2.11 -32.68 -25.75
N LYS A 179 2.64 -31.51 -25.39
CA LYS A 179 3.55 -31.36 -24.24
C LYS A 179 3.07 -30.39 -23.17
N GLY A 180 2.54 -29.23 -23.53
CA GLY A 180 1.93 -28.29 -22.59
C GLY A 180 0.41 -28.37 -22.67
N ILE A 181 -0.26 -28.16 -21.53
CA ILE A 181 -1.70 -28.01 -21.43
C ILE A 181 -2.03 -26.96 -20.38
N PHE A 182 -2.94 -26.03 -20.70
CA PHE A 182 -3.39 -25.00 -19.78
C PHE A 182 -4.83 -24.60 -20.09
N PHE A 183 -5.62 -24.27 -19.07
CA PHE A 183 -7.02 -23.85 -19.21
C PHE A 183 -7.17 -22.36 -18.96
N ASN A 184 -8.09 -21.71 -19.67
CA ASN A 184 -8.56 -20.38 -19.31
C ASN A 184 -9.81 -20.45 -18.41
N ASP A 185 -10.24 -19.30 -17.87
CA ASP A 185 -11.40 -19.23 -16.96
C ASP A 185 -12.73 -19.62 -17.64
N ALA A 186 -12.81 -19.53 -18.97
CA ALA A 186 -13.97 -19.99 -19.76
C ALA A 186 -13.99 -21.52 -19.97
N GLY A 187 -12.93 -22.24 -19.59
CA GLY A 187 -12.79 -23.68 -19.79
C GLY A 187 -12.29 -24.10 -21.17
N ASP A 188 -11.92 -23.15 -22.04
CA ASP A 188 -11.11 -23.46 -23.22
C ASP A 188 -9.72 -23.88 -22.76
N PHE A 189 -9.12 -24.87 -23.44
CA PHE A 189 -7.76 -25.29 -23.13
C PHE A 189 -6.84 -25.26 -24.35
N ILE A 190 -5.62 -24.83 -24.08
CA ILE A 190 -4.56 -24.61 -25.05
C ILE A 190 -3.52 -25.71 -24.88
N ILE A 191 -3.14 -26.31 -26.00
CA ILE A 191 -2.18 -27.41 -26.09
C ILE A 191 -1.04 -27.00 -27.01
N SER A 192 0.21 -27.30 -26.64
CA SER A 192 1.37 -27.19 -27.52
C SER A 192 1.70 -28.55 -28.11
N GLU A 193 1.72 -28.61 -29.45
CA GLU A 193 2.15 -29.79 -30.20
C GLU A 193 3.62 -29.64 -30.58
N PHE A 194 4.49 -30.36 -29.86
CA PHE A 194 5.93 -30.15 -29.92
C PHE A 194 6.53 -30.53 -31.27
N ASP A 195 6.01 -31.57 -31.93
CA ASP A 195 6.59 -32.07 -33.19
C ASP A 195 5.92 -31.50 -34.46
N SER A 196 4.84 -30.74 -34.32
CA SER A 196 4.15 -30.08 -35.44
C SER A 196 4.13 -28.55 -35.35
N ASP A 197 4.94 -27.96 -34.47
CA ASP A 197 5.15 -26.51 -34.32
C ASP A 197 3.86 -25.68 -34.11
N LYS A 198 2.83 -26.30 -33.53
CA LYS A 198 1.47 -25.72 -33.43
C LYS A 198 1.03 -25.51 -32.00
N ILE A 199 0.22 -24.47 -31.83
CA ILE A 199 -0.61 -24.27 -30.64
C ILE A 199 -2.07 -24.53 -31.03
N ARG A 200 -2.70 -25.51 -30.38
CA ARG A 200 -4.11 -25.87 -30.59
C ARG A 200 -4.95 -25.31 -29.46
N LYS A 201 -6.13 -24.79 -29.79
CA LYS A 201 -7.19 -24.44 -28.84
C LYS A 201 -8.31 -25.45 -28.96
N ILE A 202 -8.81 -25.94 -27.83
CA ILE A 202 -10.05 -26.70 -27.75
C ILE A 202 -11.06 -25.83 -27.02
N LEU A 203 -12.21 -25.60 -27.65
CA LEU A 203 -13.30 -24.84 -27.05
C LEU A 203 -13.96 -25.65 -25.94
N GLY A 204 -14.04 -25.09 -24.73
CA GLY A 204 -14.61 -25.78 -23.56
C GLY A 204 -16.09 -26.10 -23.70
N THR A 205 -16.82 -25.28 -24.47
CA THR A 205 -18.27 -25.39 -24.69
C THR A 205 -18.66 -26.46 -25.72
N THR A 206 -17.86 -26.67 -26.77
CA THR A 206 -18.21 -27.56 -27.90
C THR A 206 -17.29 -28.77 -28.05
N GLY A 207 -16.11 -28.72 -27.41
CA GLY A 207 -15.02 -29.68 -27.61
C GLY A 207 -14.35 -29.58 -28.99
N VAL A 208 -14.64 -28.55 -29.79
CA VAL A 208 -14.04 -28.36 -31.13
C VAL A 208 -12.60 -27.89 -31.00
N ILE A 209 -11.70 -28.51 -31.77
CA ILE A 209 -10.28 -28.13 -31.83
C ILE A 209 -9.99 -27.22 -33.03
N SER A 210 -9.07 -26.28 -32.86
CA SER A 210 -8.55 -25.41 -33.92
C SER A 210 -7.09 -25.03 -33.68
N THR A 211 -6.35 -24.67 -34.74
CA THR A 211 -5.01 -24.07 -34.62
C THR A 211 -5.12 -22.55 -34.45
N ILE A 212 -4.52 -21.98 -33.40
CA ILE A 212 -4.65 -20.55 -33.06
C ILE A 212 -3.46 -19.66 -33.48
N ASN A 213 -2.61 -20.13 -34.39
CA ASN A 213 -1.64 -19.25 -35.04
C ASN A 213 -1.19 -19.70 -36.43
N LYS A 214 -0.71 -18.73 -37.23
CA LYS A 214 -0.06 -18.93 -38.53
C LYS A 214 1.41 -18.49 -38.54
N ASP A 215 1.88 -17.78 -37.51
CA ASP A 215 3.31 -17.54 -37.31
C ASP A 215 4.00 -18.83 -36.84
N ALA A 216 5.18 -19.12 -37.40
CA ALA A 216 5.96 -20.30 -37.03
C ALA A 216 6.52 -20.21 -35.60
N PHE A 217 5.96 -21.01 -34.70
CA PHE A 217 6.69 -21.51 -33.54
C PHE A 217 7.71 -22.57 -34.00
N ASN A 218 8.60 -22.99 -33.10
CA ASN A 218 9.48 -24.13 -33.31
C ASN A 218 9.58 -24.90 -32.00
N LYS A 219 9.06 -26.12 -32.00
CA LYS A 219 9.04 -27.03 -30.85
C LYS A 219 8.49 -26.40 -29.57
N PRO A 220 7.27 -25.82 -29.59
CA PRO A 220 6.69 -25.20 -28.41
C PRO A 220 6.47 -26.25 -27.30
N GLN A 221 6.78 -25.89 -26.05
CA GLN A 221 6.63 -26.80 -24.90
C GLN A 221 5.73 -26.17 -23.82
N GLY A 222 6.29 -25.45 -22.84
CA GLY A 222 5.54 -24.86 -21.74
C GLY A 222 4.52 -23.81 -22.22
N LEU A 223 3.37 -23.80 -21.56
CA LEU A 223 2.26 -22.89 -21.78
C LEU A 223 1.81 -22.30 -20.44
N PHE A 224 1.45 -21.02 -20.45
CA PHE A 224 0.77 -20.37 -19.34
C PHE A 224 -0.29 -19.42 -19.89
N ILE A 225 -1.45 -19.34 -19.24
CA ILE A 225 -2.52 -18.39 -19.59
C ILE A 225 -2.78 -17.52 -18.37
N THR A 226 -2.70 -16.20 -18.56
CA THR A 226 -3.06 -15.22 -17.51
C THR A 226 -4.58 -15.13 -17.34
N SER A 227 -5.04 -14.54 -16.23
CA SER A 227 -6.46 -14.18 -16.05
C SER A 227 -6.99 -13.20 -17.11
N THR A 228 -6.10 -12.51 -17.84
CA THR A 228 -6.41 -11.67 -19.00
C THR A 228 -6.47 -12.45 -20.33
N ASN A 229 -6.51 -13.79 -20.29
CA ASN A 229 -6.51 -14.70 -21.46
C ASN A 229 -5.28 -14.57 -22.37
N GLU A 230 -4.15 -14.06 -21.87
CA GLU A 230 -2.94 -13.92 -22.66
C GLU A 230 -2.11 -15.20 -22.61
N ILE A 231 -1.80 -15.78 -23.77
CA ILE A 231 -1.15 -17.09 -23.86
C ILE A 231 0.36 -16.89 -24.01
N TYR A 232 1.10 -17.24 -22.97
CA TYR A 232 2.56 -17.28 -22.96
C TYR A 232 3.04 -18.66 -23.38
N VAL A 233 4.01 -18.69 -24.30
CA VAL A 233 4.53 -19.90 -24.95
C VAL A 233 6.04 -19.92 -24.84
N ALA A 234 6.58 -21.04 -24.33
CA ALA A 234 7.98 -21.37 -24.47
C ALA A 234 8.24 -21.88 -25.90
N ASP A 235 8.70 -20.98 -26.77
CA ASP A 235 9.05 -21.22 -28.18
C ASP A 235 10.47 -21.84 -28.24
N SER A 236 10.58 -23.06 -27.71
CA SER A 236 11.85 -23.66 -27.25
C SER A 236 12.90 -23.80 -28.36
N GLY A 237 12.49 -24.27 -29.55
CA GLY A 237 13.35 -24.43 -30.71
C GLY A 237 13.81 -23.10 -31.33
N ASN A 238 13.08 -22.01 -31.07
CA ASN A 238 13.50 -20.65 -31.40
C ASN A 238 14.13 -19.92 -30.20
N HIS A 239 14.38 -20.58 -29.07
CA HIS A 239 15.03 -20.01 -27.90
C HIS A 239 14.40 -18.70 -27.36
N ARG A 240 13.07 -18.65 -27.31
CA ARG A 240 12.30 -17.47 -26.87
C ARG A 240 11.15 -17.84 -25.93
N ILE A 241 10.73 -16.86 -25.13
CA ILE A 241 9.37 -16.80 -24.59
C ILE A 241 8.58 -15.80 -25.43
N ARG A 242 7.45 -16.25 -25.95
CA ARG A 242 6.55 -15.44 -26.78
C ARG A 242 5.16 -15.36 -26.16
N LYS A 243 4.38 -14.37 -26.54
CA LYS A 243 3.02 -14.12 -26.07
C LYS A 243 2.10 -13.96 -27.28
N ILE A 244 1.02 -14.74 -27.33
CA ILE A 244 -0.06 -14.61 -28.31
C ILE A 244 -1.06 -13.61 -27.74
N LEU A 245 -1.33 -12.53 -28.48
CA LEU A 245 -2.35 -11.55 -28.10
C LEU A 245 -3.74 -12.08 -28.49
N PRO A 246 -4.70 -12.17 -27.56
CA PRO A 246 -5.98 -12.85 -27.80
C PRO A 246 -6.87 -12.15 -28.84
N THR A 247 -6.75 -10.83 -29.02
CA THR A 247 -7.52 -10.05 -30.00
C THR A 247 -7.05 -10.22 -31.44
N SER A 248 -5.75 -10.05 -31.68
CA SER A 248 -5.19 -9.97 -33.04
C SER A 248 -4.57 -11.28 -33.51
N GLY A 249 -4.43 -12.27 -32.62
CA GLY A 249 -3.63 -13.47 -32.84
C GLY A 249 -2.14 -13.20 -33.04
N SER A 250 -1.68 -11.95 -32.93
CA SER A 250 -0.29 -11.57 -33.19
C SER A 250 0.63 -12.07 -32.07
N VAL A 251 1.84 -12.51 -32.43
CA VAL A 251 2.76 -13.13 -31.49
C VAL A 251 3.95 -12.22 -31.18
N VAL A 252 3.96 -11.62 -29.99
CA VAL A 252 5.04 -10.73 -29.53
C VAL A 252 6.16 -11.49 -28.81
N ASN A 253 7.38 -10.97 -28.85
CA ASN A 253 8.52 -11.52 -28.12
C ASN A 253 8.57 -10.94 -26.70
N ILE A 254 8.74 -11.79 -25.69
CA ILE A 254 8.85 -11.41 -24.27
C ILE A 254 10.30 -11.53 -23.80
N ALA A 255 10.97 -12.62 -24.14
CA ALA A 255 12.38 -12.86 -23.80
C ALA A 255 13.07 -13.74 -24.86
N GLY A 256 14.38 -13.58 -25.04
CA GLY A 256 15.15 -14.38 -26.00
C GLY A 256 15.44 -13.65 -27.32
N THR A 257 16.60 -13.94 -27.91
CA THR A 257 17.14 -13.28 -29.12
C THR A 257 17.01 -14.11 -30.40
N SER A 258 16.28 -15.23 -30.37
CA SER A 258 16.27 -16.26 -31.41
C SER A 258 17.58 -17.04 -31.59
N LYS A 259 18.58 -16.82 -30.73
CA LYS A 259 19.87 -17.53 -30.75
C LYS A 259 20.11 -18.20 -29.40
N SER A 260 20.52 -19.47 -29.43
CA SER A 260 20.90 -20.21 -28.22
C SER A 260 22.10 -19.56 -27.54
N GLY A 261 22.00 -19.28 -26.25
CA GLY A 261 23.13 -18.85 -25.44
C GLY A 261 22.69 -18.17 -24.15
N TYR A 262 23.65 -17.54 -23.48
CA TYR A 262 23.45 -16.78 -22.25
C TYR A 262 24.14 -15.42 -22.38
N SER A 263 23.47 -14.35 -21.97
CA SER A 263 23.92 -12.96 -22.16
C SER A 263 24.28 -12.22 -20.87
N GLY A 264 24.20 -12.87 -19.71
CA GLY A 264 24.28 -12.20 -18.41
C GLY A 264 22.93 -11.82 -17.81
N ASP A 265 23.01 -11.15 -16.67
CA ASP A 265 21.93 -10.72 -15.77
C ASP A 265 21.64 -9.20 -15.93
N GLY A 266 20.46 -8.75 -15.54
CA GLY A 266 20.06 -7.33 -15.51
C GLY A 266 19.82 -6.67 -16.88
N LEU A 267 19.89 -7.43 -17.97
CA LEU A 267 19.66 -6.94 -19.34
C LEU A 267 18.17 -6.96 -19.70
N VAL A 268 17.78 -6.14 -20.69
CA VAL A 268 16.41 -6.15 -21.23
C VAL A 268 16.10 -7.53 -21.83
N ALA A 269 14.96 -8.11 -21.45
CA ALA A 269 14.65 -9.51 -21.71
C ALA A 269 14.63 -9.91 -23.20
N THR A 270 14.12 -9.02 -24.07
CA THR A 270 14.07 -9.24 -25.53
C THR A 270 15.43 -9.15 -26.23
N PHE A 271 16.45 -8.59 -25.57
CA PHE A 271 17.84 -8.57 -26.04
C PHE A 271 18.72 -9.60 -25.32
N SER A 272 18.16 -10.33 -24.35
CA SER A 272 18.86 -11.34 -23.58
C SER A 272 18.72 -12.71 -24.22
N SER A 273 19.81 -13.45 -24.36
CA SER A 273 19.78 -14.80 -24.92
C SER A 273 19.26 -15.82 -23.89
N LEU A 274 18.46 -16.76 -24.39
CA LEU A 274 18.02 -17.97 -23.70
C LEU A 274 18.56 -19.19 -24.46
N ASN A 275 18.50 -20.37 -23.87
CA ASN A 275 18.88 -21.62 -24.52
C ASN A 275 17.83 -22.70 -24.28
N THR A 276 16.97 -22.87 -25.29
CA THR A 276 15.88 -23.87 -25.29
C THR A 276 15.03 -23.81 -24.02
N PRO A 277 14.41 -22.64 -23.71
CA PRO A 277 13.55 -22.52 -22.55
C PRO A 277 12.33 -23.43 -22.72
N ARG A 278 11.98 -24.24 -21.71
CA ARG A 278 10.87 -25.20 -21.80
C ARG A 278 9.69 -24.89 -20.90
N GLY A 279 9.92 -24.20 -19.78
CA GLY A 279 8.89 -23.85 -18.81
C GLY A 279 8.67 -22.34 -18.76
N VAL A 280 7.40 -21.92 -18.63
CA VAL A 280 7.01 -20.53 -18.44
C VAL A 280 5.86 -20.44 -17.45
N PHE A 281 5.90 -19.46 -16.55
CA PHE A 281 4.81 -19.10 -15.63
C PHE A 281 4.72 -17.58 -15.53
N VAL A 282 3.52 -17.02 -15.35
CA VAL A 282 3.34 -15.57 -15.17
C VAL A 282 2.62 -15.31 -13.85
N SER A 283 3.21 -14.49 -12.98
CA SER A 283 2.57 -14.13 -11.70
C SER A 283 1.42 -13.14 -11.88
N SER A 284 0.56 -13.03 -10.86
CA SER A 284 -0.56 -12.07 -10.83
C SER A 284 -0.15 -10.61 -10.96
N ILE A 285 1.13 -10.27 -10.74
CA ILE A 285 1.69 -8.93 -10.91
C ILE A 285 2.41 -8.73 -12.26
N GLY A 286 2.42 -9.74 -13.15
CA GLY A 286 2.99 -9.67 -14.50
C GLY A 286 4.43 -10.14 -14.67
N GLU A 287 5.10 -10.63 -13.62
CA GLU A 287 6.47 -11.15 -13.73
C GLU A 287 6.48 -12.53 -14.41
N VAL A 288 7.42 -12.75 -15.33
CA VAL A 288 7.49 -13.98 -16.15
C VAL A 288 8.66 -14.85 -15.70
N TYR A 289 8.36 -16.01 -15.14
CA TYR A 289 9.34 -16.99 -14.68
C TYR A 289 9.62 -17.99 -15.80
N ILE A 290 10.90 -18.32 -15.98
CA ILE A 290 11.40 -19.06 -17.15
C ILE A 290 12.33 -20.17 -16.67
N ALA A 291 12.06 -21.39 -17.09
CA ALA A 291 13.02 -22.50 -17.00
C ALA A 291 13.92 -22.46 -18.25
N ASP A 292 15.10 -21.86 -18.13
CA ASP A 292 16.09 -21.69 -19.19
C ASP A 292 16.94 -22.97 -19.30
N THR A 293 16.30 -24.03 -19.80
CA THR A 293 16.67 -25.43 -19.59
C THR A 293 18.12 -25.76 -19.93
N ASN A 294 18.60 -25.46 -21.14
CA ASN A 294 19.97 -25.81 -21.53
C ASN A 294 21.03 -24.84 -20.98
N ASN A 295 20.61 -23.71 -20.41
CA ASN A 295 21.46 -22.84 -19.59
C ASN A 295 21.45 -23.24 -18.10
N ASN A 296 20.77 -24.34 -17.71
CA ASN A 296 20.68 -24.83 -16.33
C ASN A 296 20.31 -23.73 -15.31
N ARG A 297 19.32 -22.89 -15.63
CA ARG A 297 18.92 -21.72 -14.83
C ARG A 297 17.40 -21.58 -14.73
N ILE A 298 16.92 -21.08 -13.58
CA ILE A 298 15.60 -20.44 -13.47
C ILE A 298 15.82 -18.93 -13.52
N ARG A 299 15.07 -18.25 -14.39
CA ARG A 299 15.20 -16.82 -14.67
C ARG A 299 13.86 -16.11 -14.52
N LYS A 300 13.85 -14.80 -14.25
CA LYS A 300 12.65 -13.96 -14.10
C LYS A 300 12.73 -12.74 -15.00
N VAL A 301 11.70 -12.46 -15.80
CA VAL A 301 11.47 -11.13 -16.35
C VAL A 301 10.73 -10.31 -15.30
N THR A 302 11.42 -9.31 -14.76
CA THR A 302 10.87 -8.34 -13.81
C THR A 302 9.80 -7.45 -14.47
N ASN A 303 8.97 -6.79 -13.66
CA ASN A 303 7.97 -5.83 -14.16
C ASN A 303 8.55 -4.64 -14.95
N ASN A 304 9.85 -4.38 -14.83
CA ASN A 304 10.58 -3.36 -15.60
C ASN A 304 11.16 -3.90 -16.93
N GLY A 305 10.86 -5.15 -17.30
CA GLY A 305 11.32 -5.79 -18.54
C GLY A 305 12.77 -6.29 -18.53
N LEU A 306 13.44 -6.30 -17.36
CA LEU A 306 14.78 -6.86 -17.20
C LEU A 306 14.70 -8.37 -16.91
N LEU A 307 15.52 -9.17 -17.58
CA LEU A 307 15.69 -10.60 -17.33
C LEU A 307 16.79 -10.80 -16.30
N ILE A 308 16.45 -11.42 -15.18
CA ILE A 308 17.36 -11.69 -14.07
C ILE A 308 17.43 -13.18 -13.72
N ASP A 309 18.49 -13.56 -13.02
CA ASP A 309 18.74 -14.94 -12.62
C ASP A 309 18.26 -15.18 -11.18
N ILE A 310 17.56 -16.30 -10.95
CA ILE A 310 17.07 -16.68 -9.62
C ILE A 310 17.96 -17.77 -9.01
N VAL A 311 18.26 -18.81 -9.78
CA VAL A 311 19.09 -19.96 -9.37
C VAL A 311 19.70 -20.66 -10.58
N GLY A 312 20.85 -21.30 -10.37
CA GLY A 312 21.60 -22.04 -11.37
C GLY A 312 22.81 -21.26 -11.86
N ASN A 313 23.96 -21.92 -12.02
CA ASN A 313 25.22 -21.29 -12.43
C ASN A 313 25.62 -21.56 -13.88
N GLY A 314 24.77 -22.22 -14.67
CA GLY A 314 25.09 -22.63 -16.06
C GLY A 314 25.55 -24.08 -16.18
N ASN A 315 26.19 -24.62 -15.14
CA ASN A 315 26.70 -25.99 -15.14
C ASN A 315 25.63 -26.98 -14.67
N GLN A 316 25.52 -28.10 -15.39
CA GLN A 316 24.65 -29.20 -15.00
C GLN A 316 25.24 -29.92 -13.78
N GLY A 317 24.48 -30.03 -12.70
CA GLY A 317 24.89 -30.75 -11.49
C GLY A 317 23.85 -30.65 -10.36
N LYS A 318 24.11 -31.31 -9.23
CA LYS A 318 23.25 -31.33 -8.04
C LYS A 318 23.90 -30.57 -6.88
N SER A 319 23.37 -29.42 -6.51
CA SER A 319 23.72 -28.75 -5.24
C SER A 319 22.86 -29.24 -4.07
N MET A 320 23.42 -29.25 -2.87
CA MET A 320 22.67 -29.45 -1.62
C MET A 320 21.69 -28.28 -1.37
N ASP A 321 20.70 -28.51 -0.52
CA ASP A 321 19.76 -27.49 -0.08
C ASP A 321 20.46 -26.40 0.76
N GLY A 322 19.92 -25.18 0.72
CA GLY A 322 20.45 -24.02 1.44
C GLY A 322 20.44 -22.73 0.61
N PRO A 323 21.18 -21.68 1.05
CA PRO A 323 21.29 -20.41 0.34
C PRO A 323 21.77 -20.55 -1.11
N VAL A 324 21.17 -19.79 -2.02
CA VAL A 324 21.66 -19.70 -3.40
C VAL A 324 23.02 -19.00 -3.39
N SER A 325 24.01 -19.61 -4.03
CA SER A 325 25.35 -19.06 -4.21
C SER A 325 25.71 -19.06 -5.71
N SER A 326 26.78 -18.36 -6.08
CA SER A 326 27.31 -18.35 -7.45
C SER A 326 27.70 -19.74 -7.99
N ASN A 327 27.86 -20.73 -7.11
CA ASN A 327 28.19 -22.11 -7.45
C ASN A 327 26.96 -23.06 -7.39
N PHE A 328 25.75 -22.56 -7.18
CA PHE A 328 24.56 -23.41 -7.08
C PHE A 328 24.22 -24.03 -8.45
N MET A 329 24.28 -25.36 -8.53
CA MET A 329 24.02 -26.15 -9.74
C MET A 329 22.64 -26.80 -9.67
N ILE A 330 21.96 -26.77 -10.82
CA ILE A 330 20.73 -27.49 -11.12
C ILE A 330 20.90 -28.17 -12.50
N ALA A 331 20.02 -29.09 -12.86
CA ALA A 331 20.21 -29.94 -14.03
C ALA A 331 18.97 -29.98 -14.95
N GLN A 332 19.03 -29.21 -16.04
CA GLN A 332 18.00 -29.09 -17.08
C GLN A 332 16.57 -28.88 -16.53
N PRO A 333 16.28 -27.74 -15.88
CA PRO A 333 14.92 -27.46 -15.42
C PRO A 333 13.95 -27.36 -16.60
N GLU A 334 12.84 -28.11 -16.56
CA GLU A 334 11.85 -28.13 -17.65
C GLU A 334 10.57 -27.36 -17.31
N ALA A 335 10.18 -27.27 -16.03
CA ALA A 335 8.98 -26.55 -15.59
C ALA A 335 9.22 -25.68 -14.35
N VAL A 336 8.35 -24.67 -14.21
CA VAL A 336 8.34 -23.69 -13.11
C VAL A 336 6.90 -23.29 -12.79
N SER A 337 6.58 -23.11 -11.51
CA SER A 337 5.29 -22.62 -11.01
C SER A 337 5.53 -21.76 -9.76
N VAL A 338 4.64 -20.81 -9.48
CA VAL A 338 4.79 -19.90 -8.32
C VAL A 338 3.53 -19.88 -7.48
N ALA A 339 3.71 -20.02 -6.17
CA ALA A 339 2.67 -19.95 -5.16
C ALA A 339 2.19 -18.51 -4.91
N SER A 340 0.99 -18.35 -4.32
CA SER A 340 0.48 -17.05 -3.89
C SER A 340 1.32 -16.37 -2.79
N ASN A 341 2.11 -17.14 -2.03
CA ASN A 341 3.08 -16.61 -1.07
C ASN A 341 4.42 -16.16 -1.71
N GLY A 342 4.61 -16.39 -3.02
CA GLY A 342 5.84 -16.08 -3.75
C GLY A 342 6.87 -17.22 -3.83
N ASP A 343 6.65 -18.37 -3.18
CA ASP A 343 7.53 -19.53 -3.31
C ASP A 343 7.52 -20.08 -4.76
N ILE A 344 8.70 -20.36 -5.31
CA ILE A 344 8.88 -20.80 -6.69
C ILE A 344 9.21 -22.30 -6.70
N TYR A 345 8.34 -23.11 -7.30
CA TYR A 345 8.54 -24.53 -7.48
C TYR A 345 9.08 -24.82 -8.89
N PHE A 346 10.11 -25.65 -9.01
CA PHE A 346 10.67 -26.04 -10.30
C PHE A 346 11.09 -27.51 -10.34
N THR A 347 11.09 -28.10 -11.54
CA THR A 347 11.67 -29.42 -11.76
C THR A 347 13.20 -29.30 -11.84
N ASP A 348 13.93 -30.05 -11.02
CA ASP A 348 15.38 -30.24 -11.18
C ASP A 348 15.57 -31.57 -11.95
N THR A 349 15.13 -31.56 -13.21
CA THR A 349 14.72 -32.73 -14.00
C THR A 349 15.74 -33.86 -14.01
N ASN A 350 17.00 -33.55 -14.34
CA ASN A 350 18.08 -34.54 -14.43
C ASN A 350 18.72 -34.85 -13.06
N ASN A 351 18.34 -34.14 -12.00
CA ASN A 351 18.59 -34.50 -10.61
C ASN A 351 17.40 -35.23 -9.97
N HIS A 352 16.34 -35.51 -10.74
CA HIS A 352 15.19 -36.35 -10.39
C HIS A 352 14.42 -35.89 -9.14
N MET A 353 14.22 -34.58 -9.00
CA MET A 353 13.54 -33.98 -7.85
C MET A 353 12.78 -32.71 -8.21
N ILE A 354 11.85 -32.34 -7.33
CA ILE A 354 11.16 -31.04 -7.34
C ILE A 354 11.74 -30.19 -6.22
N ARG A 355 12.06 -28.94 -6.55
CA ARG A 355 12.76 -28.01 -5.66
C ARG A 355 11.99 -26.71 -5.53
N LYS A 356 12.09 -26.10 -4.35
CA LYS A 356 11.41 -24.86 -3.96
C LYS A 356 12.43 -23.78 -3.67
N ILE A 357 12.31 -22.65 -4.36
CA ILE A 357 13.02 -21.40 -4.05
C ILE A 357 12.12 -20.57 -3.14
N SER A 358 12.70 -20.05 -2.06
CA SER A 358 12.03 -19.18 -1.09
C SER A 358 13.02 -18.12 -0.58
N CYS A 359 12.55 -17.11 0.16
CA CYS A 359 13.48 -16.20 0.82
C CYS A 359 14.18 -16.87 2.01
N GLN A 360 15.43 -16.48 2.26
CA GLN A 360 16.17 -16.82 3.47
C GLN A 360 15.44 -16.27 4.71
N ASP A 361 15.58 -16.96 5.84
CA ASP A 361 14.94 -16.55 7.09
C ASP A 361 15.27 -15.10 7.45
N GLY A 362 14.21 -14.31 7.69
CA GLY A 362 14.33 -12.88 7.96
C GLY A 362 14.44 -11.97 6.72
N TYR A 363 14.31 -12.49 5.49
CA TYR A 363 14.15 -11.68 4.28
C TYR A 363 12.77 -11.91 3.64
N VAL A 364 12.20 -10.86 3.04
CA VAL A 364 10.97 -10.89 2.24
C VAL A 364 11.07 -9.93 1.05
N GLY A 365 10.03 -9.88 0.22
CA GLY A 365 9.94 -9.02 -0.96
C GLY A 365 9.98 -9.80 -2.27
N SER A 366 9.83 -9.09 -3.39
CA SER A 366 9.71 -9.68 -4.74
C SER A 366 10.97 -10.38 -5.25
N GLN A 367 12.11 -10.09 -4.61
CA GLN A 367 13.45 -10.60 -4.88
C GLN A 367 14.19 -10.96 -3.59
N CYS A 368 13.48 -11.13 -2.47
CA CYS A 368 14.04 -11.34 -1.13
C CYS A 368 14.98 -10.19 -0.72
N GLU A 369 14.53 -8.96 -0.96
CA GLU A 369 15.28 -7.70 -0.88
C GLU A 369 15.10 -6.92 0.42
N ILE A 370 14.09 -7.27 1.21
CA ILE A 370 13.67 -6.54 2.40
C ILE A 370 14.03 -7.37 3.63
N PRO A 371 15.11 -7.02 4.37
CA PRO A 371 15.40 -7.67 5.64
C PRO A 371 14.35 -7.29 6.70
N ILE A 372 14.08 -8.19 7.64
CA ILE A 372 13.19 -8.00 8.78
C ILE A 372 14.05 -7.72 10.01
N CYS A 373 13.93 -6.52 10.58
CA CYS A 373 14.60 -6.15 11.82
C CYS A 373 13.60 -6.17 12.98
N PHE A 374 13.75 -7.13 13.89
CA PHE A 374 12.96 -7.24 15.12
C PHE A 374 11.45 -7.27 14.85
N ASN A 375 11.04 -8.12 13.89
CA ASN A 375 9.68 -8.26 13.37
C ASN A 375 9.10 -7.04 12.63
N VAL A 376 9.92 -6.03 12.30
CA VAL A 376 9.53 -4.89 11.45
C VAL A 376 10.23 -4.98 10.09
N LEU A 377 9.49 -4.71 9.01
CA LEU A 377 10.04 -4.77 7.65
C LEU A 377 11.03 -3.63 7.39
N GLY A 378 12.14 -3.93 6.72
CA GLY A 378 13.19 -2.96 6.37
C GLY A 378 12.75 -1.78 5.49
N ASN A 379 11.59 -1.89 4.83
CA ASN A 379 10.98 -0.82 4.03
C ASN A 379 9.97 0.05 4.83
N ASP A 380 9.59 -0.35 6.05
CA ASP A 380 8.81 0.50 6.97
C ASP A 380 9.74 1.49 7.66
N THR A 381 10.10 2.55 6.93
CA THR A 381 11.04 3.58 7.40
C THR A 381 10.57 4.37 8.62
N MET A 382 9.31 4.25 9.03
CA MET A 382 8.77 4.92 10.22
C MET A 382 8.95 4.09 11.48
N ASN A 383 8.74 2.76 11.39
CA ASN A 383 8.79 1.88 12.57
C ASN A 383 10.10 1.09 12.67
N VAL A 384 10.76 0.77 11.55
CA VAL A 384 11.97 -0.05 11.57
C VAL A 384 13.09 0.69 12.30
N CYS A 385 13.80 -0.01 13.18
CA CYS A 385 14.83 0.60 14.03
C CYS A 385 14.30 1.84 14.80
N ASN A 386 13.05 1.77 15.29
CA ASN A 386 12.31 2.86 15.95
C ASN A 386 12.20 4.17 15.13
N GLY A 387 12.32 4.09 13.79
CA GLY A 387 12.40 5.26 12.92
C GLY A 387 13.70 6.05 13.05
N GLN A 388 14.70 5.53 13.78
CA GLN A 388 15.98 6.17 14.09
C GLN A 388 17.18 5.44 13.46
N GLY A 389 16.95 4.59 12.46
CA GLY A 389 18.00 3.84 11.77
C GLY A 389 17.53 3.15 10.49
N GLN A 390 18.40 2.35 9.90
CA GLN A 390 18.12 1.53 8.72
C GLN A 390 18.35 0.05 9.04
N CYS A 391 17.43 -0.81 8.64
CA CYS A 391 17.66 -2.26 8.67
C CYS A 391 18.66 -2.64 7.56
N LYS A 392 19.76 -3.32 7.92
CA LYS A 392 20.81 -3.75 6.98
C LYS A 392 20.75 -5.23 6.65
N SER A 393 20.41 -6.04 7.64
CA SER A 393 20.23 -7.48 7.55
C SER A 393 19.26 -7.91 8.66
N PRO A 394 18.79 -9.18 8.70
CA PRO A 394 17.84 -9.65 9.69
C PRO A 394 18.31 -9.34 11.12
N ASN A 395 17.46 -8.63 11.87
CA ASN A 395 17.73 -8.16 13.24
C ASN A 395 19.01 -7.29 13.39
N GLN A 396 19.48 -6.61 12.34
CA GLN A 396 20.59 -5.65 12.41
C GLN A 396 20.18 -4.25 11.94
N CYS A 397 20.10 -3.33 12.90
CA CYS A 397 19.89 -1.90 12.65
C CYS A 397 21.22 -1.13 12.62
N GLU A 398 21.42 -0.31 11.59
CA GLU A 398 22.39 0.79 11.61
C GLU A 398 21.68 2.05 12.11
N CYS A 399 22.09 2.57 13.26
CA CYS A 399 21.45 3.73 13.86
C CYS A 399 21.95 5.05 13.27
N ASN A 400 21.04 6.02 13.15
CA ASN A 400 21.41 7.41 12.96
C ASN A 400 22.32 7.84 14.12
N GLY A 401 23.39 8.60 13.87
CA GLY A 401 24.47 8.83 14.84
C GLY A 401 24.12 9.48 16.19
N ASN A 402 22.86 9.90 16.39
CA ASN A 402 22.33 10.36 17.66
C ASN A 402 21.57 9.28 18.46
N TYR A 403 21.59 8.02 18.01
CA TYR A 403 20.91 6.88 18.63
C TYR A 403 21.81 5.64 18.60
N THR A 404 21.56 4.71 19.52
CA THR A 404 22.29 3.44 19.66
C THR A 404 21.40 2.35 20.28
N GLY A 405 21.99 1.19 20.57
CA GLY A 405 21.27 -0.03 20.96
C GLY A 405 20.79 -0.83 19.76
N LEU A 406 20.46 -2.10 19.98
CA LEU A 406 20.14 -3.07 18.91
C LEU A 406 18.98 -2.63 17.99
N THR A 407 18.05 -1.83 18.51
CA THR A 407 16.88 -1.31 17.78
C THR A 407 16.91 0.21 17.59
N CYS A 408 18.02 0.88 17.89
CA CYS A 408 18.16 2.36 17.85
C CYS A 408 17.22 3.13 18.79
N ASN A 409 16.82 2.51 19.90
CA ASN A 409 15.96 3.12 20.92
C ASN A 409 16.71 3.92 22.01
N VAL A 410 18.04 3.81 22.10
CA VAL A 410 18.84 4.51 23.11
C VAL A 410 19.35 5.82 22.55
N THR A 411 18.78 6.95 22.97
CA THR A 411 19.24 8.29 22.60
C THR A 411 20.69 8.54 23.03
N VAL A 412 21.46 9.24 22.19
CA VAL A 412 22.83 9.68 22.49
C VAL A 412 22.84 11.19 22.74
N CYS A 413 23.43 11.60 23.86
CA CYS A 413 23.69 12.99 24.22
C CYS A 413 25.19 13.23 24.35
N TYR A 414 25.75 14.11 23.51
CA TYR A 414 27.17 14.48 23.52
C TYR A 414 28.12 13.29 23.40
N GLY A 415 27.76 12.33 22.54
CA GLY A 415 28.52 11.08 22.32
C GLY A 415 28.32 10.00 23.39
N ILE A 416 27.54 10.26 24.44
CA ILE A 416 27.26 9.31 25.53
C ILE A 416 25.82 8.83 25.44
N ALA A 417 25.61 7.51 25.52
CA ALA A 417 24.28 6.89 25.48
C ALA A 417 23.46 7.23 26.74
N SER A 418 22.16 7.42 26.62
CA SER A 418 21.24 7.82 27.71
C SER A 418 21.14 6.82 28.86
N ASN A 419 21.53 5.57 28.65
CA ASN A 419 21.62 4.51 29.66
C ASN A 419 22.99 4.42 30.36
N ASN A 420 23.97 5.24 29.98
CA ASN A 420 25.27 5.30 30.63
C ASN A 420 25.23 6.36 31.75
N GLU A 421 25.69 5.98 32.95
CA GLU A 421 25.68 6.85 34.14
C GLU A 421 26.36 8.21 33.91
N SER A 422 27.37 8.28 33.05
CA SER A 422 28.12 9.52 32.76
C SER A 422 27.41 10.51 31.85
N VAL A 423 26.24 10.16 31.28
CA VAL A 423 25.48 11.04 30.39
C VAL A 423 25.09 12.34 31.10
N CYS A 424 25.05 13.44 30.34
CA CYS A 424 24.75 14.78 30.88
C CYS A 424 25.62 15.12 32.12
N SER A 425 26.90 14.74 32.07
CA SER A 425 27.89 14.95 33.14
C SER A 425 27.50 14.39 34.52
N ARG A 426 26.61 13.37 34.58
CA ARG A 426 25.96 12.84 35.80
C ARG A 426 24.97 13.80 36.50
N ASN A 427 24.68 14.95 35.89
CA ASN A 427 23.97 16.07 36.51
C ASN A 427 22.64 16.43 35.79
N GLY A 428 22.13 15.52 34.95
CA GLY A 428 20.90 15.72 34.21
C GLY A 428 20.46 14.47 33.47
N LEU A 429 19.34 14.58 32.76
CA LEU A 429 18.73 13.50 31.97
C LEU A 429 18.84 13.82 30.47
N CYS A 430 19.27 12.83 29.67
CA CYS A 430 19.24 12.93 28.21
C CYS A 430 17.79 12.79 27.74
N VAL A 431 17.18 13.88 27.25
CA VAL A 431 15.75 13.92 26.88
C VAL A 431 15.50 13.83 25.38
N ALA A 432 16.49 14.20 24.56
CA ALA A 432 16.48 14.11 23.11
C ALA A 432 17.93 14.15 22.57
N PRO A 433 18.19 13.81 21.30
CA PRO A 433 19.50 13.93 20.65
C PRO A 433 20.29 15.19 21.03
N ASN A 434 21.41 15.02 21.72
CA ASN A 434 22.26 16.12 22.21
C ASN A 434 21.50 17.19 23.02
N GLN A 435 20.47 16.81 23.78
CA GLN A 435 19.72 17.68 24.68
C GLN A 435 19.64 17.07 26.08
N CYS A 436 20.28 17.74 27.04
CA CYS A 436 20.22 17.39 28.45
C CYS A 436 19.26 18.31 29.21
N LYS A 437 18.35 17.73 29.99
CA LYS A 437 17.61 18.44 31.02
C LYS A 437 18.40 18.36 32.33
N CYS A 438 18.97 19.47 32.76
CA CYS A 438 19.79 19.52 33.96
C CYS A 438 18.96 19.48 35.24
N ASN A 439 19.58 18.96 36.32
CA ASN A 439 19.07 19.08 37.67
C ASN A 439 19.16 20.55 38.14
N ASP A 440 18.34 20.96 39.11
CA ASP A 440 18.17 22.36 39.57
C ASP A 440 19.46 23.10 39.99
N PHE A 441 20.54 22.36 40.21
CA PHE A 441 21.86 22.86 40.63
C PHE A 441 22.89 22.95 39.51
N TYR A 442 22.54 22.60 38.27
CA TYR A 442 23.43 22.57 37.11
C TYR A 442 22.80 23.17 35.87
N THR A 443 23.64 23.61 34.94
CA THR A 443 23.28 24.29 33.70
C THR A 443 24.35 24.05 32.63
N GLY A 444 24.27 24.75 31.50
CA GLY A 444 25.03 24.44 30.31
C GLY A 444 24.42 23.28 29.52
N SER A 445 24.81 23.16 28.26
CA SER A 445 24.16 22.27 27.30
C SER A 445 24.24 20.79 27.66
N ASN A 446 25.31 20.37 28.36
CA ASN A 446 25.53 19.01 28.87
C ASN A 446 25.48 18.90 30.41
N CYS A 447 24.99 19.91 31.13
CA CYS A 447 24.91 19.95 32.60
C CYS A 447 26.25 19.89 33.37
N SER A 448 27.34 20.30 32.72
CA SER A 448 28.67 20.39 33.35
C SER A 448 28.87 21.63 34.24
N ILE A 449 28.01 22.65 34.15
CA ILE A 449 28.24 23.96 34.77
C ILE A 449 27.40 24.06 36.07
N PRO A 450 27.98 24.20 37.25
CA PRO A 450 27.23 24.35 38.50
C PRO A 450 26.55 25.72 38.62
N ILE A 451 25.41 25.76 39.32
CA ILE A 451 24.70 26.99 39.71
C ILE A 451 25.08 27.33 41.16
N CYS A 452 25.58 28.55 41.37
CA CYS A 452 25.92 29.05 42.71
C CYS A 452 24.89 30.08 43.15
N PHE A 453 24.20 29.82 44.28
CA PHE A 453 23.27 30.77 44.91
C PHE A 453 22.18 31.28 43.96
N LYS A 454 21.64 30.35 43.14
CA LYS A 454 20.65 30.60 42.06
C LYS A 454 21.14 31.50 40.91
N LYS A 455 22.42 31.87 40.87
CA LYS A 455 23.05 32.66 39.80
C LYS A 455 23.81 31.74 38.85
N SER A 456 23.71 32.02 37.54
CA SER A 456 24.36 31.27 36.46
C SER A 456 25.21 32.23 35.63
N ILE A 457 26.35 31.77 35.12
CA ILE A 457 27.26 32.58 34.27
C ILE A 457 26.59 33.14 33.00
N TYR A 458 25.44 32.59 32.58
CA TYR A 458 24.67 33.06 31.42
C TYR A 458 23.47 33.95 31.79
N GLY A 459 23.16 34.13 33.08
CA GLY A 459 21.93 34.75 33.57
C GLY A 459 21.99 36.26 33.79
N GLY A 460 22.99 36.97 33.26
CA GLY A 460 23.22 38.41 33.47
C GLY A 460 23.71 38.80 34.87
N SER A 461 23.36 38.03 35.90
CA SER A 461 23.92 38.13 37.26
C SER A 461 25.13 37.21 37.40
N MET A 462 26.32 37.77 37.65
CA MET A 462 27.52 36.95 37.86
C MET A 462 27.39 36.12 39.15
N PRO A 463 27.61 34.79 39.10
CA PRO A 463 27.75 33.99 40.31
C PRO A 463 29.02 34.40 41.09
N CYS A 464 29.06 34.08 42.38
CA CYS A 464 30.18 34.46 43.26
C CYS A 464 30.49 35.97 43.23
N SER A 465 29.43 36.78 43.15
CA SER A 465 29.44 38.26 43.09
C SER A 465 30.30 38.87 41.98
N GLY A 466 30.76 38.08 41.00
CA GLY A 466 31.77 38.52 40.01
C GLY A 466 33.22 38.48 40.53
N HIS A 467 33.43 38.07 41.79
CA HIS A 467 34.72 38.07 42.48
C HIS A 467 35.20 36.65 42.85
N GLY A 468 34.74 35.63 42.11
CA GLY A 468 35.17 34.24 42.29
C GLY A 468 34.63 33.31 41.21
N VAL A 469 35.03 32.03 41.28
CA VAL A 469 34.59 30.98 40.34
C VAL A 469 33.67 30.00 41.06
N CYS A 470 32.52 29.69 40.45
CA CYS A 470 31.61 28.65 40.94
C CYS A 470 32.20 27.27 40.63
N VAL A 471 32.59 26.50 41.66
CA VAL A 471 33.28 25.21 41.50
C VAL A 471 32.38 24.00 41.76
N ALA A 472 31.30 24.18 42.53
CA ALA A 472 30.26 23.21 42.80
C ALA A 472 28.95 23.94 43.19
N PRO A 473 27.79 23.27 43.25
CA PRO A 473 26.54 23.89 43.67
C PRO A 473 26.64 24.67 44.98
N ASN A 474 26.34 25.97 44.93
CA ASN A 474 26.48 26.91 46.06
C ASN A 474 27.89 26.96 46.69
N GLN A 475 28.94 26.65 45.93
CA GLN A 475 30.33 26.72 46.39
C GLN A 475 31.17 27.62 45.47
N CYS A 476 31.58 28.76 46.01
CA CYS A 476 32.44 29.72 45.34
C CYS A 476 33.90 29.58 45.82
N ASN A 477 34.83 29.62 44.88
CA ASN A 477 36.25 29.82 45.16
C ASN A 477 36.58 31.29 44.85
N CYS A 478 36.86 32.08 45.89
CA CYS A 478 37.00 33.53 45.76
C CYS A 478 38.36 33.96 45.19
N SER A 479 38.33 35.03 44.41
CA SER A 479 39.52 35.73 43.94
C SER A 479 40.29 36.36 45.11
N LEU A 480 41.59 36.59 44.91
CA LEU A 480 42.45 37.19 45.92
C LEU A 480 41.84 38.52 46.45
N ASN A 481 41.83 38.68 47.78
CA ASN A 481 41.26 39.82 48.51
C ASN A 481 39.71 39.90 48.59
N PHE A 482 38.98 38.86 48.18
CA PHE A 482 37.53 38.73 48.46
C PHE A 482 37.24 37.50 49.32
N ILE A 483 36.32 37.63 50.28
CA ILE A 483 35.84 36.54 51.13
C ILE A 483 34.32 36.58 51.28
N GLY A 484 33.75 35.60 52.00
CA GLY A 484 32.31 35.39 52.11
C GLY A 484 31.87 34.13 51.39
N ARG A 485 30.57 33.82 51.42
CA ARG A 485 30.04 32.59 50.79
C ARG A 485 29.73 32.79 49.30
N GLU A 486 29.45 34.02 48.92
CA GLU A 486 29.27 34.50 47.55
C GLU A 486 30.44 35.40 47.10
N CYS A 487 31.57 35.42 47.82
CA CYS A 487 32.70 36.35 47.60
C CYS A 487 32.28 37.84 47.68
N GLU A 488 31.34 38.12 48.57
CA GLU A 488 30.63 39.39 48.71
C GLU A 488 31.37 40.45 49.55
N TYR A 489 32.41 40.06 50.31
CA TYR A 489 33.17 40.96 51.18
C TYR A 489 34.57 41.25 50.62
N PRO A 490 34.85 42.46 50.09
CA PRO A 490 36.22 42.89 49.84
C PRO A 490 37.01 43.01 51.15
N ILE A 491 38.33 42.80 51.07
CA ILE A 491 39.29 43.05 52.15
C ILE A 491 39.86 44.47 52.01
N CYS A 492 39.66 45.30 53.03
CA CYS A 492 40.30 46.61 53.17
C CYS A 492 41.47 46.54 54.14
N TYR A 493 42.68 46.72 53.63
CA TYR A 493 43.92 46.85 54.40
C TYR A 493 44.21 45.69 55.37
N GLY A 494 43.84 44.48 54.97
CA GLY A 494 44.01 43.25 55.74
C GLY A 494 42.76 42.84 56.55
N PHE A 495 41.74 43.70 56.65
CA PHE A 495 40.50 43.42 57.37
C PHE A 495 39.31 43.25 56.42
N PRO A 496 38.41 42.29 56.66
CA PRO A 496 37.16 42.16 55.91
C PRO A 496 36.29 43.41 56.03
N SER A 497 35.56 43.76 54.97
CA SER A 497 34.57 44.86 54.97
C SER A 497 33.46 44.74 56.02
N ASN A 498 33.17 43.53 56.51
CA ASN A 498 32.20 43.30 57.60
C ASN A 498 32.81 43.41 59.02
N ASP A 499 34.12 43.58 59.17
CA ASP A 499 34.77 43.97 60.42
C ASP A 499 34.71 45.50 60.57
N THR A 500 33.58 46.01 61.06
CA THR A 500 33.33 47.45 61.19
C THR A 500 34.21 48.15 62.25
N LEU A 501 35.03 47.41 63.00
CA LEU A 501 35.91 47.97 64.03
C LEU A 501 37.33 48.22 63.49
N ASN A 502 37.86 47.29 62.69
CA ASN A 502 39.23 47.38 62.15
C ASN A 502 39.27 47.82 60.68
N SER A 503 38.23 47.52 59.90
CA SER A 503 38.12 47.99 58.52
C SER A 503 37.99 49.52 58.50
N CYS A 504 38.76 50.17 57.64
CA CYS A 504 38.82 51.64 57.53
C CYS A 504 39.00 52.34 58.89
N SER A 505 39.82 51.74 59.77
CA SER A 505 40.15 52.24 61.11
C SER A 505 38.95 52.53 62.02
N GLY A 506 37.78 51.92 61.74
CA GLY A 506 36.52 52.17 62.45
C GLY A 506 35.87 53.53 62.13
N ASN A 507 36.44 54.32 61.22
CA ASN A 507 36.03 55.70 60.90
C ASN A 507 35.51 55.85 59.45
N GLY A 508 35.19 54.74 58.79
CA GLY A 508 34.71 54.71 57.41
C GLY A 508 34.11 53.36 57.01
N VAL A 509 33.63 53.26 55.78
CA VAL A 509 33.05 52.07 55.17
C VAL A 509 33.97 51.56 54.06
N CYS A 510 34.26 50.26 54.05
CA CYS A 510 35.00 49.63 52.96
C CYS A 510 34.10 49.48 51.73
N MET A 511 34.46 50.16 50.64
CA MET A 511 33.67 50.21 49.40
C MET A 511 34.16 49.21 48.34
N ASP A 512 35.46 48.91 48.34
CA ASP A 512 36.12 47.93 47.47
C ASP A 512 37.49 47.54 48.10
N VAL A 513 38.24 46.63 47.50
CA VAL A 513 39.55 46.16 48.00
C VAL A 513 40.51 47.34 48.24
N ASN A 514 40.93 47.51 49.50
CA ASN A 514 41.75 48.64 49.97
C ASN A 514 41.17 50.04 49.68
N ASN A 515 39.85 50.17 49.50
CA ASN A 515 39.17 51.43 49.18
C ASN A 515 38.15 51.79 50.27
N CYS A 516 38.43 52.83 51.04
CA CYS A 516 37.62 53.27 52.17
C CYS A 516 36.92 54.61 51.86
N SER A 517 35.61 54.68 52.12
CA SER A 517 34.87 55.94 52.19
C SER A 517 34.79 56.38 53.66
N CYS A 518 35.46 57.49 53.99
CA CYS A 518 35.54 57.97 55.36
C CYS A 518 34.30 58.74 55.80
N LEU A 519 34.06 58.79 57.11
CA LEU A 519 32.99 59.61 57.70
C LEU A 519 33.16 61.08 57.31
N GLU A 520 32.25 61.54 56.46
CA GLU A 520 32.32 62.82 55.76
C GLU A 520 32.54 64.00 56.72
N GLY A 521 33.48 64.88 56.36
CA GLY A 521 33.85 66.05 57.16
C GLY A 521 34.59 65.79 58.48
N LYS A 522 34.81 64.53 58.89
CA LYS A 522 35.45 64.19 60.18
C LYS A 522 36.79 63.49 60.07
N PHE A 523 36.93 62.55 59.13
CA PHE A 523 38.16 61.79 58.90
C PHE A 523 38.49 61.69 57.40
N SER A 524 39.78 61.60 57.10
CA SER A 524 40.36 61.48 55.77
C SER A 524 41.59 60.55 55.79
N GLY A 525 42.32 60.49 54.68
CA GLY A 525 43.37 59.49 54.47
C GLY A 525 42.79 58.19 53.93
N SER A 526 43.61 57.40 53.25
CA SER A 526 43.12 56.19 52.55
C SER A 526 42.63 55.08 53.49
N LYS A 527 42.93 55.18 54.79
CA LYS A 527 42.43 54.31 55.87
C LYS A 527 41.46 55.01 56.84
N CYS A 528 41.11 56.27 56.62
CA CYS A 528 40.26 57.07 57.53
C CYS A 528 40.87 57.32 58.92
N ASP A 529 42.18 57.50 58.96
CA ASP A 529 43.00 57.70 60.17
C ASP A 529 43.40 59.17 60.43
N ILE A 530 43.11 60.09 59.51
CA ILE A 530 43.53 61.51 59.59
C ILE A 530 42.32 62.40 59.95
N PRO A 531 42.28 63.06 61.13
CA PRO A 531 41.16 63.92 61.52
C PRO A 531 41.13 65.23 60.71
N ILE A 532 39.91 65.73 60.44
CA ILE A 532 39.67 66.99 59.71
C ILE A 532 39.31 68.10 60.71
N CYS A 533 39.99 69.25 60.64
CA CYS A 533 39.61 70.47 61.39
C CYS A 533 39.16 71.55 60.41
N PHE A 534 37.95 72.09 60.59
CA PHE A 534 37.39 73.17 59.76
C PHE A 534 37.51 72.90 58.24
N GLY A 535 37.29 71.65 57.84
CA GLY A 535 37.40 71.18 56.45
C GLY A 535 38.82 70.92 55.94
N GLN A 536 39.87 71.08 56.75
CA GLN A 536 41.27 70.89 56.36
C GLN A 536 41.92 69.66 57.02
N THR A 537 42.77 68.96 56.26
CA THR A 537 43.26 67.61 56.60
C THR A 537 44.73 67.52 56.97
N THR A 538 45.51 68.61 56.84
CA THR A 538 46.95 68.61 57.17
C THR A 538 47.29 69.60 58.26
N THR A 539 48.26 69.25 59.11
CA THR A 539 48.81 70.09 60.18
C THR A 539 49.49 71.37 59.67
N THR A 540 49.66 71.51 58.35
CA THR A 540 50.20 72.68 57.65
C THR A 540 49.13 73.58 57.02
N SER A 541 47.84 73.21 57.07
CA SER A 541 46.73 73.97 56.47
C SER A 541 45.55 74.21 57.42
N ALA A 542 45.31 73.33 58.40
CA ALA A 542 44.35 73.56 59.47
C ALA A 542 44.78 74.73 60.37
N CYS A 543 43.82 75.38 61.05
CA CYS A 543 44.08 76.55 61.91
C CYS A 543 44.72 77.72 61.16
N SER A 544 44.29 77.92 59.91
CA SER A 544 44.72 78.99 58.99
C SER A 544 46.24 79.12 58.82
N GLN A 545 47.01 78.04 59.05
CA GLN A 545 48.49 78.04 59.05
C GLN A 545 49.14 78.93 60.14
N HIS A 546 48.34 79.43 61.09
CA HIS A 546 48.73 80.37 62.14
C HIS A 546 48.33 79.81 63.53
N GLY A 547 48.31 78.48 63.61
CA GLY A 547 47.91 77.66 64.75
C GLY A 547 48.01 76.16 64.47
N THR A 548 47.58 75.31 65.42
CA THR A 548 47.69 73.84 65.31
C THR A 548 46.36 73.11 65.64
N CYS A 549 45.99 72.15 64.78
CA CYS A 549 44.77 71.32 64.88
C CYS A 549 45.01 70.05 65.71
N ILE A 550 44.11 69.75 66.66
CA ILE A 550 44.30 68.67 67.65
C ILE A 550 43.16 67.66 67.75
N LYS A 551 41.94 68.04 67.37
CA LYS A 551 40.71 67.23 67.26
C LYS A 551 39.77 67.97 66.29
N PRO A 552 38.78 67.31 65.65
CA PRO A 552 37.86 67.99 64.74
C PRO A 552 37.33 69.31 65.31
N ASP A 553 37.52 70.37 64.52
CA ASP A 553 37.11 71.77 64.75
C ASP A 553 37.69 72.47 66.01
N VAL A 554 38.96 72.20 66.39
CA VAL A 554 39.63 72.89 67.52
C VAL A 554 41.06 73.36 67.18
N CYS A 555 41.36 74.64 67.44
CA CYS A 555 42.59 75.36 67.07
C CYS A 555 43.19 76.27 68.19
N GLN A 556 44.47 76.66 68.06
CA GLN A 556 45.23 77.52 68.99
C GLN A 556 46.15 78.48 68.21
N CYS A 557 46.17 79.80 68.50
CA CYS A 557 46.62 80.84 67.55
C CYS A 557 47.84 81.71 67.95
N ASP A 558 48.52 82.29 66.95
CA ASP A 558 49.70 83.17 67.06
C ASP A 558 49.40 84.68 67.26
N LYS A 559 50.32 85.40 67.94
CA LYS A 559 50.17 86.81 68.42
C LYS A 559 49.88 87.92 67.40
N SER A 560 49.96 87.65 66.09
CA SER A 560 49.69 88.64 65.03
C SER A 560 48.35 88.43 64.32
N TYR A 561 47.57 87.44 64.75
CA TYR A 561 46.28 87.05 64.21
C TYR A 561 45.26 86.83 65.34
N THR A 562 43.97 86.79 65.01
CA THR A 562 42.88 86.48 65.96
C THR A 562 41.75 85.73 65.28
N GLY A 563 40.74 85.25 66.02
CA GLY A 563 39.64 84.42 65.52
C GLY A 563 39.67 82.98 66.05
N LEU A 564 38.63 82.19 65.76
CA LEU A 564 38.46 80.82 66.28
C LEU A 564 39.24 79.76 65.48
N ASN A 565 39.67 80.12 64.27
CA ASN A 565 40.49 79.32 63.35
C ASN A 565 41.80 80.07 62.99
N CYS A 566 42.23 81.03 63.83
CA CYS A 566 43.46 81.82 63.71
C CYS A 566 43.56 82.70 62.45
N GLU A 567 42.42 83.23 62.00
CA GLU A 567 42.17 83.63 60.61
C GLU A 567 42.23 85.15 60.31
N ILE A 568 42.29 86.04 61.32
CA ILE A 568 42.09 87.49 61.15
C ILE A 568 43.40 88.31 61.34
N PRO A 569 43.96 88.93 60.28
CA PRO A 569 45.11 89.86 60.33
C PRO A 569 44.73 91.33 60.62
N ILE A 570 45.74 92.18 60.83
CA ILE A 570 45.62 93.63 61.09
C ILE A 570 46.48 94.42 60.09
N CYS A 571 45.90 95.38 59.35
CA CYS A 571 46.61 96.19 58.33
C CYS A 571 46.36 97.70 58.50
N PHE A 572 47.42 98.52 58.39
CA PHE A 572 47.38 99.98 58.52
C PHE A 572 46.64 100.46 59.79
N GLY A 573 46.81 99.74 60.89
CA GLY A 573 46.15 99.98 62.17
C GLY A 573 44.69 99.53 62.28
N ILE A 574 44.13 98.90 61.24
CA ILE A 574 42.72 98.49 61.17
C ILE A 574 42.64 96.94 61.03
N PRO A 575 41.88 96.23 61.89
CA PRO A 575 41.64 94.80 61.72
C PRO A 575 40.88 94.48 60.43
N GLN A 576 41.18 93.35 59.78
CA GLN A 576 40.61 92.95 58.48
C GLN A 576 39.07 92.93 58.44
N ASN A 577 38.41 92.71 59.58
CA ASN A 577 36.95 92.66 59.71
C ASN A 577 36.25 94.05 59.72
N ASN A 578 36.99 95.14 59.53
CA ASN A 578 36.43 96.48 59.38
C ASN A 578 36.29 96.88 57.90
N SER A 579 35.08 97.20 57.47
CA SER A 579 34.67 97.46 56.08
C SER A 579 35.32 98.66 55.39
N LYS A 580 36.20 99.41 56.06
CA LYS A 580 36.99 100.51 55.47
C LYS A 580 38.48 100.18 55.23
N ALA A 581 38.93 98.96 55.54
CA ALA A 581 40.27 98.51 55.17
C ALA A 581 40.45 98.50 53.64
N CYS A 582 41.64 98.86 53.15
CA CYS A 582 42.02 98.81 51.73
C CYS A 582 41.01 99.47 50.76
N SER A 583 40.49 100.64 51.14
CA SER A 583 39.58 101.48 50.33
C SER A 583 38.29 100.80 49.85
N GLY A 584 37.91 99.66 50.44
CA GLY A 584 36.69 98.92 50.12
C GLY A 584 36.70 98.11 48.82
N ASN A 585 37.78 98.16 48.02
CA ASN A 585 37.94 97.41 46.76
C ASN A 585 39.22 96.54 46.75
N GLY A 586 39.81 96.31 47.92
CA GLY A 586 40.91 95.37 48.14
C GLY A 586 40.80 94.71 49.50
N PHE A 587 41.56 93.62 49.66
CA PHE A 587 41.63 92.81 50.85
C PHE A 587 42.93 93.09 51.64
N CYS A 588 42.81 93.26 52.95
CA CYS A 588 43.93 93.29 53.90
C CYS A 588 44.49 91.87 54.03
N SER A 589 45.54 91.54 53.27
CA SER A 589 46.04 90.17 53.17
C SER A 589 47.11 89.83 54.20
N LYS A 590 48.00 90.78 54.51
CA LYS A 590 49.01 90.74 55.59
C LYS A 590 49.29 92.16 56.08
N LYS A 591 49.95 92.30 57.24
CA LYS A 591 50.24 93.61 57.87
C LYS A 591 50.70 94.65 56.84
N ASP A 592 50.02 95.79 56.86
CA ASP A 592 50.29 96.98 56.04
C ASP A 592 50.39 96.67 54.52
N THR A 593 49.65 95.65 54.06
CA THR A 593 49.62 95.20 52.66
C THR A 593 48.17 95.04 52.19
N CYS A 594 47.80 95.77 51.14
CA CYS A 594 46.51 95.66 50.48
C CYS A 594 46.65 94.91 49.15
N SER A 595 45.82 93.89 48.95
CA SER A 595 45.76 93.11 47.70
C SER A 595 44.42 93.36 47.02
N CYS A 596 44.45 93.77 45.76
CA CYS A 596 43.26 94.19 45.05
C CYS A 596 42.33 93.02 44.74
N HIS A 597 41.02 93.25 44.79
CA HIS A 597 40.07 92.23 44.37
C HIS A 597 40.24 91.88 42.90
N GLU A 598 39.94 90.62 42.56
CA GLU A 598 40.36 90.03 41.31
C GLU A 598 39.82 90.80 40.10
N GLY A 599 40.69 91.01 39.12
CA GLY A 599 40.41 91.89 38.01
C GLY A 599 40.37 93.37 38.39
N TYR A 600 41.13 93.84 39.40
CA TYR A 600 41.48 95.24 39.64
C TYR A 600 43.00 95.43 39.97
N LYS A 601 43.64 96.54 39.53
CA LYS A 601 45.06 96.91 39.75
C LYS A 601 45.24 98.31 40.38
N GLY A 602 46.43 98.60 40.92
CA GLY A 602 46.85 99.87 41.57
C GLY A 602 47.03 99.77 43.10
N GLU A 603 47.91 100.56 43.74
CA GLU A 603 48.30 100.35 45.17
C GLU A 603 47.19 100.56 46.22
N GLN A 604 46.06 101.16 45.83
CA GLN A 604 44.82 101.20 46.62
C GLN A 604 43.60 100.62 45.85
N CYS A 605 43.86 99.85 44.79
CA CYS A 605 42.92 98.95 44.11
C CYS A 605 41.73 99.58 43.37
N HIS A 606 41.94 100.00 42.11
CA HIS A 606 40.93 100.80 41.37
C HIS A 606 40.83 100.63 39.82
N ILE A 607 41.49 99.66 39.15
CA ILE A 607 41.54 99.59 37.65
C ILE A 607 41.35 98.16 37.07
N ALA A 608 40.40 97.87 36.16
CA ALA A 608 39.98 96.47 35.87
C ALA A 608 40.76 95.59 34.82
N ILE A 609 40.68 94.24 34.92
CA ILE A 609 41.42 93.22 34.09
C ILE A 609 40.54 92.02 33.65
N CYS A 610 40.75 91.48 32.44
CA CYS A 610 40.00 90.38 31.83
C CYS A 610 40.80 89.39 30.97
N ASN A 611 40.61 88.08 31.15
CA ASN A 611 41.24 87.00 30.34
C ASN A 611 42.75 87.24 30.06
N GLY A 612 43.47 87.69 31.10
CA GLY A 612 44.91 87.96 31.07
C GLY A 612 45.33 89.35 30.58
N TYR A 613 44.41 90.19 30.08
CA TYR A 613 44.69 91.54 29.57
C TYR A 613 43.90 92.60 30.34
N GLY A 614 44.51 93.76 30.58
CA GLY A 614 43.78 94.88 31.18
C GLY A 614 42.72 95.43 30.22
N ALA A 615 41.68 96.09 30.74
CA ALA A 615 40.66 96.76 29.91
C ALA A 615 41.24 97.87 28.98
N ASP A 616 42.52 98.20 29.18
CA ASP A 616 43.36 99.08 28.38
C ASP A 616 44.01 98.43 27.12
N ASP A 617 43.97 97.09 26.92
CA ASP A 617 44.57 96.40 25.75
C ASP A 617 43.53 95.83 24.76
N THR A 618 43.10 96.67 23.82
CA THR A 618 41.98 96.43 22.90
C THR A 618 42.23 95.42 21.77
N LYS A 619 43.45 94.88 21.62
CA LYS A 619 43.79 93.96 20.52
C LYS A 619 43.82 92.48 20.90
N ARG A 620 43.79 92.16 22.19
CA ARG A 620 44.01 90.78 22.69
C ARG A 620 42.97 90.28 23.68
N VAL A 621 42.19 91.18 24.29
CA VAL A 621 41.06 90.78 25.13
C VAL A 621 39.99 90.08 24.28
N CYS A 622 39.38 89.01 24.80
CA CYS A 622 38.28 88.28 24.17
C CYS A 622 38.53 87.77 22.73
N ASN A 623 39.75 87.28 22.43
CA ASN A 623 40.16 86.75 21.12
C ASN A 623 39.97 87.71 19.92
N GLY A 624 39.72 89.00 20.16
CA GLY A 624 39.35 89.96 19.11
C GLY A 624 37.96 89.75 18.50
N LEU A 625 37.14 88.86 19.08
CA LEU A 625 35.79 88.50 18.64
C LEU A 625 34.74 88.72 19.76
N GLY A 626 35.06 89.61 20.70
CA GLY A 626 34.20 90.05 21.79
C GLY A 626 34.80 91.24 22.54
N VAL A 627 34.08 91.75 23.54
CA VAL A 627 34.53 92.85 24.42
C VAL A 627 34.40 92.41 25.88
N CYS A 628 35.30 92.89 26.75
CA CYS A 628 35.21 92.57 28.18
C CYS A 628 34.48 93.66 28.99
N VAL A 629 33.54 93.21 29.82
CA VAL A 629 32.65 94.08 30.62
C VAL A 629 32.76 93.87 32.14
N ALA A 630 33.37 92.77 32.59
CA ALA A 630 33.70 92.47 33.99
C ALA A 630 34.84 91.42 34.02
N PRO A 631 35.57 91.21 35.14
CA PRO A 631 36.70 90.29 35.18
C PRO A 631 36.40 88.90 34.60
N ASN A 632 37.16 88.52 33.57
CA ASN A 632 37.03 87.29 32.78
C ASN A 632 35.67 87.06 32.07
N LEU A 633 34.86 88.11 31.90
CA LEU A 633 33.56 88.04 31.22
C LEU A 633 33.61 88.73 29.84
N CYS A 634 33.65 87.91 28.80
CA CYS A 634 33.66 88.32 27.39
C CYS A 634 32.28 88.13 26.74
N GLU A 635 31.80 89.14 26.02
CA GLU A 635 30.56 89.07 25.25
C GLU A 635 30.86 88.79 23.76
N CYS A 636 30.37 87.66 23.23
CA CYS A 636 30.76 87.10 21.92
C CYS A 636 29.78 87.40 20.78
N VAL A 637 30.28 87.47 19.54
CA VAL A 637 29.43 87.71 18.35
C VAL A 637 28.67 86.45 17.89
N THR A 638 27.45 86.64 17.39
CA THR A 638 26.50 85.58 17.02
C THR A 638 27.04 84.57 16.00
N GLY A 639 26.75 83.29 16.25
CA GLY A 639 27.23 82.15 15.45
C GLY A 639 28.37 81.38 16.12
N PHE A 640 29.00 81.98 17.13
CA PHE A 640 29.98 81.36 18.00
C PHE A 640 29.53 81.41 19.46
N ALA A 641 29.75 80.33 20.19
CA ALA A 641 29.46 80.19 21.62
C ALA A 641 30.65 79.52 22.32
N GLY A 642 30.82 79.80 23.60
CA GLY A 642 31.99 79.41 24.40
C GLY A 642 32.57 80.62 25.15
N ASN A 643 33.33 80.37 26.21
CA ASN A 643 33.72 81.41 27.18
C ASN A 643 34.84 82.34 26.66
N ASN A 644 35.39 82.05 25.48
CA ASN A 644 36.31 82.90 24.73
C ASN A 644 35.96 82.86 23.20
N CYS A 645 34.67 82.66 22.91
CA CYS A 645 34.02 82.66 21.58
C CYS A 645 34.39 81.51 20.60
N GLU A 646 34.46 80.27 21.07
CA GLU A 646 35.19 79.18 20.41
C GLU A 646 34.43 78.07 19.59
N THR A 647 33.09 77.97 19.58
CA THR A 647 32.35 76.86 18.87
C THR A 647 31.07 77.26 18.12
N SER A 648 30.71 76.55 17.02
CA SER A 648 29.51 76.80 16.18
C SER A 648 28.61 75.55 15.97
N ILE A 649 27.32 75.71 15.62
CA ILE A 649 26.25 74.71 15.90
C ILE A 649 25.21 74.51 14.76
N GLN A 650 24.80 73.24 14.52
CA GLN A 650 23.53 72.66 13.94
C GLN A 650 23.74 71.70 12.75
N LEU A 651 23.00 70.59 12.51
CA LEU A 651 21.92 69.84 13.21
C LEU A 651 22.30 68.33 13.24
N ALA A 652 21.79 67.38 14.04
CA ALA A 652 20.71 67.30 15.06
C ALA A 652 19.23 67.11 14.60
N ILE A 653 18.79 65.86 14.31
CA ILE A 653 17.48 65.21 14.63
C ILE A 653 17.26 63.92 13.76
N ILE A 654 16.50 62.94 14.29
CA ILE A 654 16.29 61.56 13.81
C ILE A 654 14.82 61.37 13.34
N LEU A 655 14.53 60.56 12.30
CA LEU A 655 13.37 59.61 12.15
C LEU A 655 12.94 59.28 10.70
N ALA A 656 12.32 58.09 10.54
CA ALA A 656 11.49 57.57 9.41
C ALA A 656 12.19 57.27 8.05
N SER A 657 11.87 56.23 7.26
CA SER A 657 11.09 54.99 7.45
C SER A 657 11.14 54.18 6.13
N VAL A 658 11.74 52.99 6.19
CA VAL A 658 11.33 51.70 5.60
C VAL A 658 10.16 51.69 4.57
N LEU A 659 10.43 51.13 3.36
CA LEU A 659 9.62 50.17 2.56
C LEU A 659 10.05 50.24 1.07
N GLY A 660 10.47 49.13 0.45
CA GLY A 660 11.03 49.16 -0.92
C GLY A 660 11.08 47.84 -1.74
N PRO A 661 11.68 46.73 -1.25
CA PRO A 661 12.09 45.64 -2.16
C PRO A 661 11.05 44.55 -2.48
N SER A 662 9.82 44.59 -1.94
CA SER A 662 8.91 43.42 -1.94
C SER A 662 8.11 43.19 -3.24
N LEU A 663 8.09 44.14 -4.18
CA LEU A 663 7.19 44.10 -5.34
C LEU A 663 7.75 43.38 -6.59
N LEU A 664 9.07 43.19 -6.68
CA LEU A 664 9.73 42.66 -7.88
C LEU A 664 9.67 41.13 -8.02
N VAL A 665 9.56 40.40 -6.90
CA VAL A 665 9.55 38.92 -6.90
C VAL A 665 8.18 38.35 -7.29
N ILE A 666 7.09 39.03 -6.92
CA ILE A 666 5.70 38.58 -7.18
C ILE A 666 5.37 38.67 -8.68
N ALA A 667 5.87 39.70 -9.37
CA ALA A 667 5.64 39.89 -10.81
C ALA A 667 6.22 38.73 -11.66
N CYS A 668 7.42 38.24 -11.32
CA CYS A 668 8.08 37.16 -12.05
C CYS A 668 7.37 35.80 -11.89
N LEU A 669 6.78 35.53 -10.73
CA LEU A 669 6.07 34.26 -10.46
C LEU A 669 4.74 34.17 -11.24
N LEU A 670 4.02 35.28 -11.39
CA LEU A 670 2.74 35.32 -12.12
C LEU A 670 2.91 34.99 -13.62
N ILE A 671 3.99 35.45 -14.25
CA ILE A 671 4.27 35.23 -15.67
C ILE A 671 4.51 33.73 -15.97
N ILE A 672 5.22 33.03 -15.08
CA ILE A 672 5.50 31.59 -15.23
C ILE A 672 4.21 30.76 -15.10
N VAL A 673 3.34 31.10 -14.13
CA VAL A 673 2.04 30.42 -13.94
C VAL A 673 1.10 30.62 -15.14
N LEU A 674 1.09 31.81 -15.74
CA LEU A 674 0.31 32.08 -16.95
C LEU A 674 0.81 31.28 -18.17
N PHE A 675 2.13 31.05 -18.29
CA PHE A 675 2.70 30.26 -19.38
C PHE A 675 2.41 28.76 -19.25
N ILE A 676 2.47 28.21 -18.02
CA ILE A 676 2.14 26.81 -17.72
C ILE A 676 0.64 26.53 -17.91
N SER A 677 -0.23 27.41 -17.42
CA SER A 677 -1.68 27.27 -17.60
C SER A 677 -2.11 27.38 -19.07
N ALA A 678 -1.53 28.31 -19.84
CA ALA A 678 -1.80 28.43 -21.28
C ALA A 678 -1.36 27.19 -22.09
N THR A 679 -0.25 26.53 -21.70
CA THR A 679 0.23 25.31 -22.38
C THR A 679 -0.57 24.07 -22.00
N MET A 680 -1.01 23.94 -20.74
CA MET A 680 -1.96 22.90 -20.32
C MET A 680 -3.33 23.07 -21.00
N ALA A 681 -3.87 24.28 -21.06
CA ALA A 681 -5.15 24.56 -21.72
C ALA A 681 -5.13 24.18 -23.21
N ARG A 682 -4.03 24.45 -23.93
CA ARG A 682 -3.85 24.02 -25.33
C ARG A 682 -3.81 22.49 -25.48
N ARG A 683 -3.19 21.77 -24.54
CA ARG A 683 -3.19 20.28 -24.54
C ARG A 683 -4.60 19.71 -24.31
N LEU A 684 -5.34 20.25 -23.34
CA LEU A 684 -6.72 19.86 -23.03
C LEU A 684 -7.69 20.14 -24.20
N LEU A 685 -7.57 21.30 -24.86
CA LEU A 685 -8.39 21.64 -26.03
C LEU A 685 -8.08 20.77 -27.25
N LYS A 686 -6.83 20.30 -27.40
CA LYS A 686 -6.44 19.38 -28.48
C LYS A 686 -7.04 17.98 -28.27
N LYS A 687 -7.06 17.49 -27.02
CA LYS A 687 -7.75 16.25 -26.63
C LYS A 687 -9.27 16.32 -26.86
N ARG A 688 -9.92 17.39 -26.39
CA ARG A 688 -11.37 17.64 -26.58
C ARG A 688 -11.82 17.72 -28.05
N ARG A 689 -10.95 18.14 -28.98
CA ARG A 689 -11.27 18.12 -30.42
C ARG A 689 -11.25 16.70 -30.99
N ALA A 690 -10.23 15.90 -30.65
CA ALA A 690 -10.14 14.51 -31.10
C ALA A 690 -11.29 13.64 -30.58
N GLU A 691 -11.67 13.80 -29.30
CA GLU A 691 -12.78 13.04 -28.69
C GLU A 691 -14.14 13.35 -29.34
N ARG A 692 -14.42 14.62 -29.67
CA ARG A 692 -15.64 15.02 -30.40
C ARG A 692 -15.65 14.54 -31.86
N GLU A 693 -14.49 14.51 -32.50
CA GLU A 693 -14.34 14.04 -33.88
C GLU A 693 -14.49 12.51 -33.98
N TYR A 694 -14.09 11.76 -32.95
CA TYR A 694 -14.35 10.32 -32.82
C TYR A 694 -15.82 10.02 -32.53
N ALA A 695 -16.43 10.70 -31.56
CA ALA A 695 -17.85 10.54 -31.24
C ALA A 695 -18.77 10.83 -32.45
N LYS A 696 -18.43 11.85 -33.25
CA LYS A 696 -19.17 12.17 -34.47
C LYS A 696 -19.03 11.08 -35.56
N LYS A 697 -17.82 10.54 -35.75
CA LYS A 697 -17.58 9.43 -36.69
C LYS A 697 -18.29 8.14 -36.30
N LEU A 698 -18.46 7.89 -35.00
CA LEU A 698 -19.22 6.74 -34.52
C LEU A 698 -20.72 6.90 -34.80
N LEU A 699 -21.28 8.10 -34.58
CA LEU A 699 -22.66 8.43 -34.95
C LEU A 699 -22.92 8.28 -36.46
N GLU A 700 -21.95 8.71 -37.28
CA GLU A 700 -21.99 8.54 -38.75
C GLU A 700 -21.88 7.06 -39.16
N SER A 701 -21.33 6.17 -38.32
CA SER A 701 -21.28 4.72 -38.56
C SER A 701 -22.56 3.97 -38.16
N GLU A 702 -23.28 4.44 -37.14
CA GLU A 702 -24.60 3.87 -36.78
C GLU A 702 -25.65 4.14 -37.86
N MET A 703 -25.54 5.25 -38.59
CA MET A 703 -26.40 5.56 -39.74
C MET A 703 -26.13 4.71 -40.99
N ALA A 704 -25.02 3.97 -41.05
CA ALA A 704 -24.58 3.23 -42.24
C ALA A 704 -24.93 1.74 -42.21
N LEU A 705 -25.36 1.20 -41.06
CA LEU A 705 -25.66 -0.23 -40.90
C LEU A 705 -27.17 -0.55 -40.95
N THR A 706 -28.03 0.46 -41.03
CA THR A 706 -29.50 0.35 -40.98
C THR A 706 -30.18 0.22 -42.35
N ASP A 707 -29.42 -0.09 -43.42
CA ASP A 707 -29.94 -0.20 -44.79
C ASP A 707 -30.00 -1.65 -45.31
N SER A 708 -29.84 -2.64 -44.43
CA SER A 708 -30.02 -4.04 -44.80
C SER A 708 -30.53 -4.92 -43.64
N LEU A 709 -31.69 -5.53 -43.88
CA LEU A 709 -32.40 -6.54 -43.08
C LEU A 709 -33.27 -6.06 -41.89
N ILE A 710 -34.58 -6.09 -42.17
CA ILE A 710 -35.76 -6.15 -41.28
C ILE A 710 -36.40 -4.82 -40.89
N ASP A 711 -37.69 -4.75 -41.23
CA ASP A 711 -38.58 -3.60 -41.14
C ASP A 711 -39.16 -3.43 -39.73
N PHE A 712 -38.77 -2.35 -39.04
CA PHE A 712 -39.35 -1.91 -37.76
C PHE A 712 -39.66 -0.41 -37.84
N GLU A 713 -40.68 -0.06 -38.62
CA GLU A 713 -41.14 1.29 -38.97
C GLU A 713 -41.52 2.23 -37.80
N ASN A 714 -41.27 1.84 -36.54
CA ASN A 714 -41.60 2.62 -35.33
C ASN A 714 -40.47 2.76 -34.28
N TYR A 715 -39.27 2.22 -34.50
CA TYR A 715 -38.17 2.39 -33.54
C TYR A 715 -37.35 3.66 -33.77
N ARG A 716 -37.75 4.77 -33.12
CA ARG A 716 -36.88 5.95 -32.93
C ARG A 716 -36.03 5.74 -31.66
N PRO A 717 -34.69 5.55 -31.76
CA PRO A 717 -33.84 5.61 -30.58
C PRO A 717 -33.75 7.07 -30.12
N SER A 718 -34.42 7.40 -29.01
CA SER A 718 -34.20 8.66 -28.32
C SER A 718 -32.81 8.69 -27.69
N GLU A 719 -32.13 9.83 -27.74
CA GLU A 719 -30.78 10.12 -27.18
C GLU A 719 -30.72 10.08 -25.63
N SER A 720 -31.59 9.31 -24.97
CA SER A 720 -32.14 9.59 -23.64
C SER A 720 -31.43 8.95 -22.44
N TYR A 721 -30.56 7.96 -22.63
CA TYR A 721 -29.95 7.19 -21.51
C TYR A 721 -28.42 7.27 -21.46
N ILE A 722 -27.78 8.06 -22.33
CA ILE A 722 -26.33 8.29 -22.26
C ILE A 722 -26.05 9.45 -21.30
N ILE A 723 -25.28 9.19 -20.25
CA ILE A 723 -24.91 10.15 -19.21
C ILE A 723 -23.45 10.57 -19.41
N PRO A 724 -23.14 11.88 -19.56
CA PRO A 724 -21.77 12.37 -19.62
C PRO A 724 -20.93 11.91 -18.41
N ILE A 725 -19.67 11.51 -18.65
CA ILE A 725 -18.78 10.98 -17.60
C ILE A 725 -18.47 12.00 -16.50
N GLU A 726 -18.59 13.29 -16.82
CA GLU A 726 -18.44 14.42 -15.91
C GLU A 726 -19.65 14.64 -14.98
N ASP A 727 -20.84 14.13 -15.34
CA ASP A 727 -22.05 14.21 -14.52
C ASP A 727 -22.17 13.08 -13.48
N VAL A 728 -21.30 12.06 -13.55
CA VAL A 728 -21.28 10.89 -12.65
C VAL A 728 -20.06 10.97 -11.72
N LYS A 729 -20.25 11.49 -10.51
CA LYS A 729 -19.19 11.57 -9.51
C LYS A 729 -19.12 10.29 -8.70
N LEU A 730 -18.03 9.53 -8.85
CA LEU A 730 -17.70 8.40 -7.96
C LEU A 730 -17.27 8.91 -6.58
N ILE A 731 -17.67 8.22 -5.51
CA ILE A 731 -17.42 8.62 -4.11
C ILE A 731 -16.64 7.55 -3.34
N ALA A 732 -17.13 6.31 -3.34
CA ALA A 732 -16.54 5.21 -2.59
C ALA A 732 -16.84 3.88 -3.29
N GLN A 733 -15.92 2.92 -3.21
CA GLN A 733 -16.17 1.57 -3.72
C GLN A 733 -17.09 0.81 -2.75
N LEU A 734 -18.14 0.18 -3.28
CA LEU A 734 -19.10 -0.65 -2.54
C LEU A 734 -18.78 -2.14 -2.64
N GLY A 735 -18.14 -2.58 -3.73
CA GLY A 735 -17.76 -3.96 -3.94
C GLY A 735 -16.91 -4.19 -5.19
N GLU A 736 -16.33 -5.39 -5.29
CA GLU A 736 -15.52 -5.84 -6.43
C GLU A 736 -15.94 -7.26 -6.82
N GLY A 737 -16.42 -7.41 -8.05
CA GLY A 737 -16.71 -8.70 -8.69
C GLY A 737 -15.68 -9.00 -9.78
N SER A 738 -15.73 -10.20 -10.36
CA SER A 738 -14.73 -10.70 -11.31
C SER A 738 -14.59 -9.86 -12.58
N TYR A 739 -15.65 -9.17 -13.00
CA TYR A 739 -15.73 -8.40 -14.26
C TYR A 739 -16.12 -6.92 -14.06
N ALA A 740 -16.38 -6.50 -12.82
CA ALA A 740 -16.86 -5.14 -12.55
C ALA A 740 -16.58 -4.68 -11.12
N LYS A 741 -16.32 -3.38 -10.96
CA LYS A 741 -16.23 -2.69 -9.66
C LYS A 741 -17.48 -1.85 -9.46
N VAL A 742 -18.14 -1.98 -8.31
CA VAL A 742 -19.35 -1.20 -7.99
C VAL A 742 -18.97 -0.08 -7.05
N PHE A 743 -19.33 1.15 -7.43
CA PHE A 743 -19.08 2.36 -6.65
C PHE A 743 -20.39 3.03 -6.22
N ARG A 744 -20.39 3.63 -5.04
CA ARG A 744 -21.34 4.68 -4.68
C ARG A 744 -20.96 5.94 -5.45
N GLY A 745 -21.93 6.57 -6.09
CA GLY A 745 -21.75 7.84 -6.77
C GLY A 745 -22.92 8.80 -6.55
N ILE A 746 -22.80 9.97 -7.17
CA ILE A 746 -23.90 10.94 -7.34
C ILE A 746 -24.02 11.24 -8.83
N TRP A 747 -25.25 11.21 -9.33
CA TRP A 747 -25.65 11.70 -10.65
C TRP A 747 -26.85 12.63 -10.47
N ASN A 748 -26.79 13.85 -11.03
CA ASN A 748 -27.84 14.87 -10.90
C ASN A 748 -28.39 15.05 -9.46
N LYS A 749 -27.48 15.16 -8.47
CA LYS A 749 -27.77 15.21 -7.01
C LYS A 749 -28.39 13.95 -6.40
N THR A 750 -28.78 12.96 -7.19
CA THR A 750 -29.32 11.67 -6.75
C THR A 750 -28.18 10.70 -6.39
N PRO A 751 -28.21 10.03 -5.22
CA PRO A 751 -27.30 8.93 -4.91
C PRO A 751 -27.53 7.74 -5.85
N VAL A 752 -26.47 7.22 -6.45
CA VAL A 752 -26.52 6.12 -7.43
C VAL A 752 -25.47 5.06 -7.12
N ALA A 753 -25.72 3.83 -7.58
CA ALA A 753 -24.68 2.82 -7.70
C ALA A 753 -24.16 2.82 -9.14
N VAL A 754 -22.84 2.70 -9.30
CA VAL A 754 -22.15 2.77 -10.59
C VAL A 754 -21.33 1.50 -10.76
N LYS A 755 -21.82 0.56 -11.57
CA LYS A 755 -21.12 -0.68 -11.96
C LYS A 755 -20.17 -0.33 -13.10
N VAL A 756 -18.88 -0.21 -12.79
CA VAL A 756 -17.78 0.07 -13.73
C VAL A 756 -17.24 -1.25 -14.26
N ILE A 757 -17.38 -1.46 -15.56
CA ILE A 757 -16.85 -2.58 -16.33
C ILE A 757 -15.65 -2.05 -17.11
N THR A 758 -14.48 -2.63 -16.88
CA THR A 758 -13.24 -2.33 -17.62
C THR A 758 -13.17 -3.21 -18.86
N LEU A 759 -12.99 -2.59 -20.03
CA LEU A 759 -12.90 -3.30 -21.30
C LEU A 759 -11.46 -3.71 -21.58
N ASP A 760 -11.11 -4.94 -21.20
CA ASP A 760 -9.99 -5.66 -21.80
C ASP A 760 -10.52 -6.38 -23.05
N MET A 761 -9.81 -6.22 -24.17
CA MET A 761 -10.42 -6.27 -25.50
C MET A 761 -10.91 -7.67 -25.93
N LEU A 762 -12.21 -7.80 -26.15
CA LEU A 762 -12.85 -8.82 -27.00
C LEU A 762 -14.00 -8.16 -27.78
N GLU A 763 -14.07 -8.36 -29.11
CA GLU A 763 -15.18 -7.82 -29.92
C GLU A 763 -16.54 -8.47 -29.58
N THR A 764 -16.53 -9.67 -28.99
CA THR A 764 -17.74 -10.36 -28.52
C THR A 764 -18.42 -9.69 -27.32
N ASP A 765 -17.66 -8.94 -26.50
CA ASP A 765 -18.22 -8.32 -25.29
C ASP A 765 -19.11 -7.12 -25.60
N GLU A 766 -18.93 -6.44 -26.74
CA GLU A 766 -19.70 -5.23 -27.04
C GLU A 766 -21.18 -5.55 -27.33
N GLU A 767 -21.49 -6.66 -28.04
CA GLU A 767 -22.88 -7.06 -28.27
C GLU A 767 -23.55 -7.68 -27.04
N ASP A 768 -22.84 -8.46 -26.22
CA ASP A 768 -23.41 -8.98 -24.97
C ASP A 768 -23.61 -7.85 -23.94
N PHE A 769 -22.72 -6.87 -23.88
CA PHE A 769 -22.91 -5.63 -23.12
C PHE A 769 -24.09 -4.79 -23.63
N LYS A 770 -24.23 -4.60 -24.96
CA LYS A 770 -25.40 -3.94 -25.56
C LYS A 770 -26.69 -4.69 -25.24
N LYS A 771 -26.69 -6.03 -25.17
CA LYS A 771 -27.85 -6.83 -24.73
C LYS A 771 -28.17 -6.58 -23.24
N GLU A 772 -27.19 -6.59 -22.33
CA GLU A 772 -27.41 -6.28 -20.90
C GLU A 772 -28.06 -4.88 -20.76
N VAL A 773 -27.52 -3.87 -21.45
CA VAL A 773 -28.08 -2.50 -21.47
C VAL A 773 -29.50 -2.46 -22.04
N ARG A 774 -29.77 -3.14 -23.16
CA ARG A 774 -31.12 -3.21 -23.77
C ARG A 774 -32.13 -3.86 -22.82
N VAL A 775 -31.76 -4.97 -22.18
CA VAL A 775 -32.60 -5.66 -21.19
C VAL A 775 -32.88 -4.71 -20.02
N MET A 776 -31.83 -4.21 -19.35
CA MET A 776 -31.94 -3.34 -18.17
C MET A 776 -32.74 -2.07 -18.43
N ASN A 777 -32.53 -1.40 -19.57
CA ASN A 777 -33.28 -0.21 -19.96
C ASN A 777 -34.78 -0.48 -20.22
N SER A 778 -35.14 -1.74 -20.52
CA SER A 778 -36.54 -2.14 -20.61
C SER A 778 -37.17 -2.43 -19.24
N LEU A 779 -36.40 -2.67 -18.17
CA LEU A 779 -36.91 -3.13 -16.87
C LEU A 779 -37.39 -1.97 -15.99
N SER A 780 -38.64 -2.05 -15.54
CA SER A 780 -39.20 -1.15 -14.53
C SER A 780 -40.24 -1.91 -13.67
N HIS A 781 -39.84 -2.25 -12.44
CA HIS A 781 -40.65 -3.00 -11.49
C HIS A 781 -40.14 -2.75 -10.06
N PRO A 782 -40.99 -2.63 -9.02
CA PRO A 782 -40.56 -2.33 -7.66
C PRO A 782 -39.54 -3.31 -7.07
N ASN A 783 -39.56 -4.58 -7.48
CA ASN A 783 -38.60 -5.61 -7.05
C ASN A 783 -37.43 -5.85 -8.02
N ILE A 784 -37.17 -4.92 -8.93
CA ILE A 784 -36.01 -4.90 -9.83
C ILE A 784 -35.24 -3.59 -9.58
N VAL A 785 -33.90 -3.65 -9.54
CA VAL A 785 -33.07 -2.45 -9.42
C VAL A 785 -33.23 -1.57 -10.66
N ALA A 786 -33.62 -0.31 -10.48
CA ALA A 786 -33.87 0.59 -11.60
C ALA A 786 -32.56 1.00 -12.32
N PHE A 787 -32.58 0.97 -13.65
CA PHE A 787 -31.52 1.51 -14.50
C PHE A 787 -31.77 2.99 -14.79
N TYR A 788 -30.74 3.81 -14.67
CA TYR A 788 -30.82 5.26 -14.91
C TYR A 788 -30.07 5.72 -16.15
N GLY A 789 -29.02 4.98 -16.57
CA GLY A 789 -28.31 5.27 -17.80
C GLY A 789 -26.90 4.68 -17.86
N LEU A 790 -26.20 5.01 -18.93
CA LEU A 790 -24.88 4.51 -19.27
C LEU A 790 -23.90 5.67 -19.46
N SER A 791 -22.71 5.57 -18.88
CA SER A 791 -21.57 6.44 -19.20
C SER A 791 -20.40 5.64 -19.76
N MET A 792 -19.64 6.21 -20.70
CA MET A 792 -18.58 5.51 -21.43
C MET A 792 -17.32 6.36 -21.60
N CYS A 793 -16.16 5.71 -21.65
CA CYS A 793 -14.91 6.27 -22.18
C CYS A 793 -14.13 5.20 -22.97
N GLU A 794 -12.93 5.50 -23.47
CA GLU A 794 -12.15 4.59 -24.33
C GLU A 794 -11.93 3.18 -23.73
N ARG A 795 -11.90 3.03 -22.39
CA ARG A 795 -11.58 1.75 -21.72
C ARG A 795 -12.56 1.33 -20.62
N GLU A 796 -13.61 2.11 -20.36
CA GLU A 796 -14.60 1.82 -19.33
C GLU A 796 -16.02 1.93 -19.87
N ARG A 797 -16.91 1.11 -19.32
CA ARG A 797 -18.36 1.24 -19.40
C ARG A 797 -18.89 1.35 -17.97
N ARG A 798 -19.81 2.27 -17.71
CA ARG A 798 -20.34 2.55 -16.37
C ARG A 798 -21.86 2.49 -16.42
N LEU A 799 -22.44 1.44 -15.85
CA LEU A 799 -23.89 1.33 -15.69
C LEU A 799 -24.29 2.10 -14.43
N ILE A 800 -25.16 3.11 -14.58
CA ILE A 800 -25.70 3.92 -13.48
C ILE A 800 -27.07 3.36 -13.11
N VAL A 801 -27.20 2.89 -11.87
CA VAL A 801 -28.39 2.23 -11.34
C VAL A 801 -28.77 2.78 -9.96
N GLU A 802 -29.96 2.43 -9.51
CA GLU A 802 -30.48 2.73 -8.18
C GLU A 802 -29.53 2.25 -7.06
N LEU A 803 -29.25 3.13 -6.09
CA LEU A 803 -28.51 2.78 -4.87
C LEU A 803 -29.48 2.26 -3.80
N VAL A 804 -29.50 0.94 -3.60
CA VAL A 804 -30.23 0.31 -2.49
C VAL A 804 -29.36 0.34 -1.22
N ASP A 805 -29.95 0.73 -0.09
CA ASP A 805 -29.24 1.20 1.11
C ASP A 805 -28.89 0.09 2.14
N GLY A 806 -29.59 -1.04 2.16
CA GLY A 806 -29.36 -2.15 3.10
C GLY A 806 -28.38 -3.22 2.60
N GLY A 807 -27.72 -3.01 1.46
CA GLY A 807 -26.76 -3.97 0.89
C GLY A 807 -27.43 -5.20 0.27
N ASN A 808 -26.73 -6.34 0.24
CA ASN A 808 -27.21 -7.58 -0.36
C ASN A 808 -27.69 -8.62 0.67
N LEU A 809 -28.52 -9.55 0.21
CA LEU A 809 -29.12 -10.60 1.02
C LEU A 809 -28.08 -11.57 1.59
N GLN A 810 -26.94 -11.76 0.92
CA GLN A 810 -25.83 -12.57 1.44
C GLN A 810 -25.28 -12.00 2.75
N ASN A 811 -25.03 -10.69 2.80
CA ASN A 811 -24.57 -10.03 4.03
C ASN A 811 -25.68 -10.00 5.11
N PHE A 812 -26.94 -9.91 4.72
CA PHE A 812 -28.07 -10.01 5.65
C PHE A 812 -28.14 -11.40 6.31
N ILE A 813 -28.08 -12.48 5.51
CA ILE A 813 -28.06 -13.87 6.01
C ILE A 813 -26.83 -14.14 6.88
N TYR A 814 -25.65 -13.64 6.49
CA TYR A 814 -24.45 -13.71 7.32
C TYR A 814 -24.64 -13.04 8.69
N ASN A 815 -25.31 -11.89 8.74
CA ASN A 815 -25.60 -11.20 9.99
C ASN A 815 -26.68 -11.90 10.83
N LEU A 816 -27.67 -12.55 10.21
CA LEU A 816 -28.61 -13.44 10.92
C LEU A 816 -27.87 -14.62 11.58
N ARG A 817 -27.03 -15.33 10.80
CA ARG A 817 -26.26 -16.50 11.27
C ARG A 817 -25.40 -16.22 12.50
N ASN A 818 -24.77 -15.05 12.54
CA ASN A 818 -23.91 -14.64 13.64
C ASN A 818 -24.66 -13.94 14.79
N GLY A 819 -26.00 -13.82 14.71
CA GLY A 819 -26.83 -13.15 15.72
C GLY A 819 -26.71 -11.61 15.75
N ASN A 820 -26.01 -11.01 14.78
CA ASN A 820 -25.85 -9.56 14.67
C ASN A 820 -27.16 -8.83 14.33
N VAL A 821 -28.09 -9.53 13.66
CA VAL A 821 -29.43 -9.06 13.28
C VAL A 821 -30.42 -10.20 13.55
N LYS A 822 -31.69 -9.87 13.81
CA LYS A 822 -32.80 -10.84 13.89
C LYS A 822 -33.87 -10.51 12.84
N ALA A 823 -34.54 -11.53 12.30
CA ALA A 823 -35.63 -11.37 11.35
C ALA A 823 -36.78 -12.33 11.67
N THR A 824 -38.01 -11.80 11.72
CA THR A 824 -39.22 -12.60 11.94
C THR A 824 -39.52 -13.52 10.76
N PHE A 825 -40.32 -14.57 10.99
CA PHE A 825 -40.72 -15.50 9.93
C PHE A 825 -41.48 -14.79 8.78
N GLY A 826 -42.43 -13.91 9.12
CA GLY A 826 -43.11 -13.05 8.13
C GLY A 826 -42.15 -12.17 7.32
N ARG A 827 -41.11 -11.61 7.94
CA ARG A 827 -40.06 -10.87 7.22
C ARG A 827 -39.32 -11.75 6.21
N LYS A 828 -38.96 -12.99 6.59
CA LYS A 828 -38.29 -13.93 5.67
C LYS A 828 -39.17 -14.31 4.49
N ILE A 829 -40.47 -14.53 4.71
CA ILE A 829 -41.46 -14.74 3.65
C ILE A 829 -41.55 -13.50 2.73
N LYS A 830 -41.61 -12.29 3.29
CA LYS A 830 -41.72 -11.05 2.51
C LYS A 830 -40.54 -10.82 1.58
N ILE A 831 -39.31 -11.13 2.02
CA ILE A 831 -38.11 -11.10 1.16
C ILE A 831 -38.28 -12.04 -0.06
N LEU A 832 -38.72 -13.27 0.19
CA LEU A 832 -38.89 -14.27 -0.87
C LEU A 832 -40.06 -13.96 -1.80
N LEU A 833 -41.13 -13.35 -1.27
CA LEU A 833 -42.28 -12.87 -2.05
C LEU A 833 -41.85 -11.76 -3.01
N ASP A 834 -41.03 -10.83 -2.55
CA ASP A 834 -40.47 -9.76 -3.39
C ASP A 834 -39.57 -10.30 -4.50
N VAL A 835 -38.73 -11.31 -4.22
CA VAL A 835 -37.94 -12.00 -5.25
C VAL A 835 -38.85 -12.75 -6.22
N ALA A 836 -39.88 -13.47 -5.75
CA ALA A 836 -40.82 -14.19 -6.60
C ALA A 836 -41.66 -13.24 -7.49
N ASN A 837 -42.03 -12.06 -7.00
CA ASN A 837 -42.67 -11.01 -7.80
C ASN A 837 -41.72 -10.45 -8.87
N GLY A 838 -40.45 -10.21 -8.51
CA GLY A 838 -39.40 -9.82 -9.46
C GLY A 838 -39.20 -10.85 -10.57
N LEU A 839 -39.09 -12.13 -10.23
CA LEU A 839 -39.00 -13.22 -11.22
C LEU A 839 -40.27 -13.34 -12.07
N THR A 840 -41.45 -13.19 -11.47
CA THR A 840 -42.73 -13.22 -12.20
C THR A 840 -42.76 -12.16 -13.30
N TYR A 841 -42.33 -10.93 -12.98
CA TYR A 841 -42.23 -9.84 -13.94
C TYR A 841 -41.25 -10.13 -15.09
N LEU A 842 -40.12 -10.79 -14.80
CA LEU A 842 -39.11 -11.15 -15.80
C LEU A 842 -39.56 -12.30 -16.70
N HIS A 843 -40.13 -13.37 -16.11
CA HIS A 843 -40.61 -14.56 -16.81
C HIS A 843 -41.87 -14.32 -17.66
N GLN A 844 -42.64 -13.27 -17.35
CA GLN A 844 -43.82 -12.87 -18.13
C GLN A 844 -43.52 -11.88 -19.27
N ARG A 845 -42.24 -11.52 -19.49
CA ARG A 845 -41.85 -10.73 -20.67
C ARG A 845 -42.05 -11.51 -21.96
N ASN A 846 -42.21 -10.79 -23.06
CA ASN A 846 -42.09 -11.36 -24.40
C ASN A 846 -40.96 -10.65 -25.16
N PRO A 847 -39.85 -11.33 -25.51
CA PRO A 847 -39.47 -12.68 -25.05
C PRO A 847 -39.16 -12.73 -23.53
N SER A 848 -39.31 -13.91 -22.92
CA SER A 848 -39.13 -14.11 -21.46
C SER A 848 -37.68 -13.89 -21.02
N VAL A 849 -37.48 -13.14 -19.92
CA VAL A 849 -36.16 -12.86 -19.35
C VAL A 849 -35.89 -13.83 -18.21
N VAL A 850 -34.89 -14.70 -18.34
CA VAL A 850 -34.45 -15.66 -17.31
C VAL A 850 -33.15 -15.15 -16.67
N HIS A 851 -33.04 -15.17 -15.34
CA HIS A 851 -31.93 -14.55 -14.61
C HIS A 851 -30.65 -15.40 -14.64
N ARG A 852 -30.77 -16.72 -14.47
CA ARG A 852 -29.73 -17.76 -14.55
C ARG A 852 -28.59 -17.73 -13.52
N ASP A 853 -28.32 -16.58 -12.91
CA ASP A 853 -27.39 -16.41 -11.77
C ASP A 853 -28.10 -15.80 -10.55
N LEU A 854 -29.27 -16.32 -10.20
CA LEU A 854 -30.01 -15.85 -9.02
C LEU A 854 -29.36 -16.42 -7.75
N LYS A 855 -28.87 -15.53 -6.88
CA LYS A 855 -28.20 -15.87 -5.62
C LYS A 855 -28.31 -14.71 -4.61
N PRO A 856 -28.07 -14.92 -3.31
CA PRO A 856 -28.20 -13.87 -2.29
C PRO A 856 -27.30 -12.64 -2.51
N ALA A 857 -26.19 -12.78 -3.25
CA ALA A 857 -25.34 -11.64 -3.63
C ALA A 857 -26.05 -10.67 -4.60
N ASN A 858 -26.96 -11.20 -5.43
CA ASN A 858 -27.64 -10.51 -6.53
C ASN A 858 -29.07 -10.05 -6.14
N ILE A 859 -29.39 -10.11 -4.85
CA ILE A 859 -30.63 -9.61 -4.27
C ILE A 859 -30.26 -8.52 -3.26
N LEU A 860 -30.69 -7.29 -3.53
CA LEU A 860 -30.49 -6.16 -2.63
C LEU A 860 -31.66 -6.01 -1.66
N VAL A 861 -31.39 -5.59 -0.43
CA VAL A 861 -32.36 -5.40 0.64
C VAL A 861 -32.37 -3.92 1.04
N THR A 862 -33.54 -3.33 1.24
CA THR A 862 -33.68 -1.95 1.72
C THR A 862 -33.57 -1.88 3.26
N SER A 863 -32.92 -0.86 3.82
CA SER A 863 -32.85 -0.70 5.29
C SER A 863 -34.17 -0.23 5.89
N SER A 864 -34.94 0.57 5.14
CA SER A 864 -36.15 1.26 5.63
C SER A 864 -37.36 0.34 5.83
N ASN A 865 -37.64 -0.53 4.86
CA ASN A 865 -38.78 -1.45 4.90
C ASN A 865 -38.40 -2.90 4.57
N GLY A 866 -37.13 -3.19 4.24
CA GLY A 866 -36.63 -4.53 3.85
C GLY A 866 -37.41 -5.22 2.75
N SER A 867 -37.97 -4.42 1.84
CA SER A 867 -38.29 -4.89 0.50
C SER A 867 -37.01 -5.29 -0.24
N CYS A 868 -37.14 -6.24 -1.17
CA CYS A 868 -36.02 -6.75 -1.95
C CYS A 868 -36.10 -6.36 -3.43
N LYS A 869 -34.92 -6.17 -4.03
CA LYS A 869 -34.74 -5.89 -5.46
C LYS A 869 -33.68 -6.80 -6.08
N ILE A 870 -33.99 -7.41 -7.21
CA ILE A 870 -33.05 -8.24 -7.97
C ILE A 870 -32.14 -7.35 -8.83
N CYS A 871 -30.86 -7.68 -8.91
CA CYS A 871 -29.86 -6.98 -9.71
C CYS A 871 -28.90 -7.95 -10.43
N ASP A 872 -28.05 -7.39 -11.31
CA ASP A 872 -26.96 -8.09 -12.00
C ASP A 872 -27.43 -9.14 -13.03
N PHE A 873 -28.08 -8.65 -14.09
CA PHE A 873 -28.66 -9.44 -15.18
C PHE A 873 -27.63 -9.90 -16.24
N GLY A 874 -26.33 -9.88 -15.95
CA GLY A 874 -25.24 -10.11 -16.92
C GLY A 874 -25.18 -11.50 -17.59
N LEU A 875 -26.14 -12.38 -17.32
CA LEU A 875 -26.29 -13.72 -17.92
C LEU A 875 -27.69 -13.97 -18.53
N SER A 876 -28.54 -12.94 -18.64
CA SER A 876 -29.89 -13.05 -19.23
C SER A 876 -29.85 -13.17 -20.76
N LYS A 877 -29.43 -14.34 -21.25
CA LYS A 877 -29.27 -14.66 -22.68
C LYS A 877 -30.52 -15.31 -23.28
N PHE A 878 -31.01 -14.77 -24.39
CA PHE A 878 -31.91 -15.52 -25.28
C PHE A 878 -31.10 -16.62 -25.99
N GLY A 879 -31.31 -17.88 -25.62
CA GLY A 879 -30.60 -19.05 -26.17
C GLY A 879 -29.09 -19.12 -25.85
N GLN A 880 -28.62 -20.26 -25.34
CA GLN A 880 -27.23 -20.58 -24.96
C GLN A 880 -26.71 -20.02 -23.62
N LEU A 881 -25.94 -20.86 -22.93
CA LEU A 881 -25.44 -20.66 -21.56
C LEU A 881 -23.94 -20.36 -21.56
N SER A 882 -23.49 -19.41 -20.73
CA SER A 882 -22.07 -19.17 -20.43
C SER A 882 -21.78 -19.42 -18.95
N LEU A 883 -20.90 -20.39 -18.65
CA LEU A 883 -20.50 -20.78 -17.29
C LEU A 883 -19.40 -19.86 -16.71
N GLY A 884 -19.73 -18.60 -16.43
CA GLY A 884 -18.75 -17.55 -16.13
C GLY A 884 -18.69 -17.05 -14.67
N THR A 885 -18.99 -17.84 -13.63
CA THR A 885 -19.07 -17.28 -12.26
C THR A 885 -18.59 -18.21 -11.15
N VAL A 886 -17.30 -18.56 -11.16
CA VAL A 886 -16.69 -19.48 -10.19
C VAL A 886 -16.17 -18.74 -8.94
N ARG A 887 -17.04 -18.60 -7.93
CA ARG A 887 -16.63 -18.71 -6.51
C ARG A 887 -17.30 -19.95 -5.92
N ILE A 888 -16.72 -20.52 -4.87
CA ILE A 888 -17.17 -21.77 -4.23
C ILE A 888 -18.68 -21.75 -3.89
N GLY A 889 -19.25 -20.59 -3.56
CA GLY A 889 -20.67 -20.43 -3.24
C GLY A 889 -21.66 -20.39 -4.41
N THR A 890 -21.25 -20.16 -5.67
CA THR A 890 -22.22 -20.03 -6.78
C THR A 890 -22.94 -21.35 -7.08
N PHE A 891 -22.24 -22.48 -6.94
CA PHE A 891 -22.75 -23.80 -7.30
C PHE A 891 -23.93 -24.30 -6.44
N PHE A 892 -24.20 -23.70 -5.27
CA PHE A 892 -25.35 -24.07 -4.45
C PHE A 892 -26.68 -23.82 -5.17
N TYR A 893 -26.76 -22.74 -5.95
CA TYR A 893 -27.99 -22.21 -6.53
C TYR A 893 -28.24 -22.67 -7.97
N MET A 894 -27.32 -23.44 -8.57
CA MET A 894 -27.44 -23.90 -9.95
C MET A 894 -28.28 -25.18 -10.03
N ALA A 895 -29.28 -25.18 -10.93
CA ALA A 895 -30.04 -26.38 -11.26
C ALA A 895 -29.18 -27.40 -12.02
N GLU A 896 -29.58 -28.67 -11.97
CA GLU A 896 -29.02 -29.70 -12.86
C GLU A 896 -29.37 -29.46 -14.33
N ILE A 897 -28.52 -29.95 -15.23
CA ILE A 897 -28.79 -30.01 -16.68
C ILE A 897 -29.09 -31.47 -17.02
N ILE A 898 -30.38 -31.80 -17.21
CA ILE A 898 -30.80 -33.12 -17.66
C ILE A 898 -30.76 -33.16 -19.18
N ALA A 899 -29.83 -33.91 -19.76
CA ALA A 899 -29.94 -34.30 -21.17
C ALA A 899 -31.09 -35.32 -21.32
N PRO A 900 -31.96 -35.21 -22.35
CA PRO A 900 -33.08 -36.11 -22.51
C PRO A 900 -32.61 -37.56 -22.67
N LYS A 901 -33.32 -38.49 -22.01
CA LYS A 901 -33.03 -39.92 -22.10
C LYS A 901 -33.29 -40.40 -23.52
N SER A 902 -32.29 -41.01 -24.15
CA SER A 902 -32.48 -41.69 -25.42
C SER A 902 -33.55 -42.77 -25.30
N THR A 903 -34.53 -42.71 -26.21
CA THR A 903 -35.63 -43.68 -26.30
C THR A 903 -35.06 -45.07 -26.60
N SER A 904 -35.57 -46.07 -25.88
CA SER A 904 -35.08 -47.44 -25.95
C SER A 904 -35.41 -48.11 -27.29
N MET A 905 -34.42 -48.22 -28.19
CA MET A 905 -34.48 -49.20 -29.28
C MET A 905 -34.14 -50.59 -28.74
N ASN A 906 -35.13 -51.47 -28.71
CA ASN A 906 -34.96 -52.88 -28.39
C ASN A 906 -34.18 -53.61 -29.49
N MET A 907 -32.87 -53.83 -29.32
CA MET A 907 -32.17 -54.88 -30.06
C MET A 907 -32.22 -56.20 -29.30
N LYS A 908 -32.91 -57.18 -29.89
CA LYS A 908 -32.96 -58.56 -29.39
C LYS A 908 -31.57 -59.20 -29.46
N ILE A 909 -31.18 -59.87 -28.38
CA ILE A 909 -30.00 -60.74 -28.33
C ILE A 909 -30.29 -62.04 -29.09
N PRO A 910 -29.43 -62.49 -30.03
CA PRO A 910 -29.32 -63.88 -30.42
C PRO A 910 -28.23 -64.56 -29.58
N GLN A 911 -28.59 -65.58 -28.80
CA GLN A 911 -27.62 -66.51 -28.24
C GLN A 911 -27.28 -67.59 -29.26
N THR A 912 -26.00 -67.95 -29.41
CA THR A 912 -25.56 -69.35 -29.65
C THR A 912 -24.09 -69.52 -29.26
N ASN A 913 -23.69 -70.76 -28.96
CA ASN A 913 -22.44 -71.11 -28.27
C ASN A 913 -21.29 -71.56 -29.19
N HIS A 914 -20.09 -71.58 -28.58
CA HIS A 914 -18.97 -72.53 -28.76
C HIS A 914 -17.90 -72.36 -29.86
N ARG A 915 -16.66 -72.19 -29.32
CA ARG A 915 -15.40 -72.94 -29.60
C ARG A 915 -14.48 -72.59 -30.80
N HIS A 916 -13.23 -72.32 -30.39
CA HIS A 916 -11.91 -72.70 -30.95
C HIS A 916 -11.22 -71.90 -32.08
N SER A 917 -9.90 -71.74 -31.83
CA SER A 917 -8.74 -71.67 -32.76
C SER A 917 -8.60 -70.53 -33.77
N THR A 918 -7.67 -69.60 -33.43
CA THR A 918 -6.36 -69.29 -34.09
C THR A 918 -6.25 -69.13 -35.64
N PRO A 919 -5.29 -68.32 -36.14
CA PRO A 919 -5.58 -67.37 -37.22
C PRO A 919 -4.89 -67.65 -38.57
N SER A 920 -5.33 -66.95 -39.63
CA SER A 920 -4.58 -66.79 -40.89
C SER A 920 -4.96 -65.52 -41.66
N GLU A 921 -4.06 -65.08 -42.54
CA GLU A 921 -4.08 -63.83 -43.32
C GLU A 921 -4.84 -63.97 -44.65
N SER A 922 -5.37 -62.86 -45.20
CA SER A 922 -5.25 -62.38 -46.63
C SER A 922 -6.38 -61.38 -46.97
N VAL A 923 -6.09 -60.12 -47.38
CA VAL A 923 -5.72 -59.52 -48.69
C VAL A 923 -6.92 -59.22 -49.64
N PHE A 924 -6.93 -58.00 -50.22
CA PHE A 924 -7.84 -57.42 -51.26
C PHE A 924 -9.25 -56.96 -50.77
N THR A 925 -9.89 -55.89 -51.28
CA THR A 925 -9.52 -54.85 -52.29
C THR A 925 -10.29 -53.53 -52.01
N GLU A 926 -9.93 -52.44 -52.71
CA GLU A 926 -10.64 -51.16 -52.71
C GLU A 926 -12.00 -51.16 -53.45
N ASN A 927 -12.73 -50.05 -53.29
CA ASN A 927 -13.85 -49.53 -54.08
C ASN A 927 -15.23 -50.18 -53.88
N GLU A 928 -16.13 -49.43 -53.24
CA GLU A 928 -17.18 -48.70 -53.98
C GLU A 928 -17.68 -47.50 -53.15
N GLY A 929 -17.85 -46.35 -53.81
CA GLY A 929 -18.35 -45.14 -53.15
C GLY A 929 -19.87 -45.07 -53.18
N PHE A 930 -20.49 -44.68 -52.07
CA PHE A 930 -21.91 -44.32 -52.05
C PHE A 930 -22.05 -42.86 -51.63
N GLN A 931 -22.58 -42.05 -52.55
CA GLN A 931 -23.09 -40.71 -52.24
C GLN A 931 -24.36 -40.85 -51.39
N LEU A 932 -24.51 -40.01 -50.39
CA LEU A 932 -25.82 -39.73 -49.78
C LEU A 932 -25.90 -38.26 -49.36
N ASP A 933 -25.97 -37.40 -50.37
CA ASP A 933 -26.59 -36.08 -50.21
C ASP A 933 -28.12 -36.25 -50.08
N GLN A 934 -28.76 -35.30 -49.40
CA GLN A 934 -30.22 -35.11 -49.30
C GLN A 934 -31.03 -36.19 -48.56
N MET A 935 -31.13 -36.05 -47.23
CA MET A 935 -32.42 -35.89 -46.55
C MET A 935 -32.24 -34.92 -45.36
N ILE A 936 -32.54 -33.64 -45.57
CA ILE A 936 -32.75 -32.67 -44.49
C ILE A 936 -34.26 -32.56 -44.31
N ASP A 937 -34.80 -33.18 -43.27
CA ASP A 937 -36.18 -32.95 -42.83
C ASP A 937 -36.18 -31.94 -41.68
N GLU A 938 -36.98 -30.88 -41.83
CA GLU A 938 -36.97 -29.65 -41.02
C GLU A 938 -37.66 -29.80 -39.64
N ALA A 939 -37.53 -30.95 -38.99
CA ALA A 939 -38.30 -31.32 -37.79
C ALA A 939 -37.56 -31.18 -36.44
N ALA A 940 -36.33 -30.66 -36.42
CA ALA A 940 -35.45 -30.67 -35.24
C ALA A 940 -35.24 -29.30 -34.55
N MET A 941 -36.10 -28.30 -34.78
CA MET A 941 -35.92 -26.92 -34.28
C MET A 941 -36.75 -26.52 -33.04
N PHE A 942 -37.42 -27.45 -32.36
CA PHE A 942 -38.39 -27.11 -31.29
C PHE A 942 -38.23 -27.87 -29.94
N GLU A 943 -37.08 -28.49 -29.64
CA GLU A 943 -36.87 -29.23 -28.37
C GLU A 943 -35.84 -28.63 -27.39
N ASP A 944 -35.42 -27.36 -27.55
CA ASP A 944 -34.39 -26.73 -26.69
C ASP A 944 -34.93 -25.87 -25.52
N GLU A 945 -36.22 -25.55 -25.45
CA GLU A 945 -36.76 -24.62 -24.41
C GLU A 945 -36.75 -25.20 -22.99
N ALA A 946 -36.92 -26.52 -22.84
CA ALA A 946 -37.04 -27.18 -21.54
C ALA A 946 -35.75 -27.15 -20.69
N ILE A 947 -34.58 -27.00 -21.34
CA ILE A 947 -33.27 -27.17 -20.68
C ILE A 947 -32.78 -25.85 -20.04
N TYR A 948 -33.23 -24.69 -20.52
CA TYR A 948 -32.68 -23.37 -20.14
C TYR A 948 -33.72 -22.28 -19.81
N GLY A 949 -34.97 -22.68 -19.56
CA GLY A 949 -36.11 -21.78 -19.30
C GLY A 949 -36.28 -21.31 -17.83
N PRO A 950 -37.41 -20.64 -17.54
CA PRO A 950 -37.77 -20.12 -16.21
C PRO A 950 -37.59 -21.07 -15.00
N PRO A 951 -37.80 -22.40 -15.09
CA PRO A 951 -37.63 -23.32 -13.95
C PRO A 951 -36.22 -23.39 -13.35
N VAL A 952 -35.21 -22.82 -14.01
CA VAL A 952 -33.84 -22.70 -13.47
C VAL A 952 -33.80 -21.70 -12.31
N ASP A 953 -34.37 -20.51 -12.48
CA ASP A 953 -34.41 -19.47 -11.42
C ASP A 953 -35.22 -19.93 -10.20
N ILE A 954 -36.23 -20.77 -10.43
CA ILE A 954 -37.08 -21.36 -9.38
C ILE A 954 -36.28 -22.32 -8.49
N TYR A 955 -35.38 -23.11 -9.09
CA TYR A 955 -34.47 -23.95 -8.32
C TYR A 955 -33.55 -23.10 -7.42
N SER A 956 -32.95 -22.04 -8.00
CA SER A 956 -32.10 -21.10 -7.26
C SER A 956 -32.85 -20.47 -6.08
N LEU A 957 -34.10 -20.05 -6.32
CA LEU A 957 -35.00 -19.53 -5.30
C LEU A 957 -35.26 -20.58 -4.20
N GLY A 958 -35.48 -21.86 -4.54
CA GLY A 958 -35.65 -22.95 -3.58
C GLY A 958 -34.46 -23.16 -2.63
N ILE A 959 -33.23 -22.88 -3.09
CA ILE A 959 -32.04 -22.93 -2.23
C ILE A 959 -31.95 -21.68 -1.34
N ILE A 960 -32.33 -20.50 -1.84
CA ILE A 960 -32.39 -19.25 -1.06
C ILE A 960 -33.45 -19.34 0.04
N PHE A 961 -34.59 -20.02 -0.19
CA PHE A 961 -35.56 -20.35 0.85
C PHE A 961 -34.89 -21.09 2.03
N TRP A 962 -34.13 -22.14 1.74
CA TRP A 962 -33.47 -22.93 2.78
C TRP A 962 -32.44 -22.10 3.54
N GLU A 963 -31.59 -21.37 2.82
CA GLU A 963 -30.52 -20.57 3.43
C GLU A 963 -31.08 -19.47 4.35
N LEU A 964 -32.14 -18.78 3.93
CA LEU A 964 -32.77 -17.72 4.72
C LEU A 964 -33.52 -18.26 5.94
N PHE A 965 -34.12 -19.45 5.83
CA PHE A 965 -34.88 -20.07 6.93
C PHE A 965 -33.96 -20.70 7.99
N PHE A 966 -32.97 -21.48 7.58
CA PHE A 966 -32.05 -22.15 8.51
C PHE A 966 -30.88 -21.27 8.94
N GLU A 967 -30.61 -20.18 8.21
CA GLU A 967 -29.52 -19.22 8.45
C GLU A 967 -28.13 -19.86 8.40
N GLU A 968 -27.99 -20.98 7.69
CA GLU A 968 -26.75 -21.77 7.58
C GLU A 968 -26.27 -21.81 6.12
N ASN A 969 -25.01 -22.17 5.89
CA ASN A 969 -24.51 -22.32 4.51
C ASN A 969 -25.10 -23.60 3.89
N PRO A 970 -25.69 -23.56 2.68
CA PRO A 970 -26.23 -24.74 2.03
C PRO A 970 -25.14 -25.81 1.88
N TYR A 971 -25.44 -27.06 2.23
CA TYR A 971 -24.51 -28.20 2.13
C TYR A 971 -23.18 -28.10 2.93
N GLU A 972 -22.97 -27.09 3.81
CA GLU A 972 -21.83 -27.04 4.73
C GLU A 972 -22.22 -27.48 6.15
N PHE A 973 -21.51 -28.47 6.72
CA PHE A 973 -21.82 -29.06 8.03
C PHE A 973 -20.89 -28.59 9.15
N LYS A 974 -20.61 -27.28 9.20
CA LYS A 974 -19.73 -26.67 10.22
C LYS A 974 -20.43 -26.60 11.59
N ASN A 975 -21.69 -26.17 11.62
CA ASN A 975 -22.49 -26.08 12.84
C ASN A 975 -23.27 -27.39 13.08
N LYS A 976 -22.57 -28.40 13.60
CA LYS A 976 -23.13 -29.75 13.81
C LYS A 976 -24.33 -29.72 14.77
N ASP A 977 -24.36 -28.82 15.74
CA ASP A 977 -25.40 -28.83 16.77
C ASP A 977 -26.75 -28.34 16.23
N LYS A 978 -26.76 -27.32 15.35
CA LYS A 978 -27.99 -26.75 14.75
C LYS A 978 -28.62 -27.65 13.67
N LEU A 979 -27.80 -28.33 12.85
CA LEU A 979 -28.27 -29.13 11.70
C LEU A 979 -28.30 -30.65 11.95
N CYS A 980 -27.64 -31.16 12.99
CA CYS A 980 -27.60 -32.60 13.31
C CYS A 980 -28.38 -32.98 14.58
N LEU A 981 -29.12 -32.04 15.19
CA LEU A 981 -29.74 -32.15 16.53
C LEU A 981 -30.45 -33.49 16.81
N TYR A 982 -31.11 -34.07 15.80
CA TYR A 982 -31.90 -35.31 15.93
C TYR A 982 -31.28 -36.56 15.25
N ASN A 983 -29.98 -36.55 14.90
CA ASN A 983 -29.27 -37.69 14.28
C ASN A 983 -30.03 -38.33 13.10
N ASN A 984 -30.53 -37.49 12.17
CA ASN A 984 -31.30 -37.92 11.01
C ASN A 984 -30.49 -38.93 10.15
N PRO A 985 -30.98 -40.17 9.90
CA PRO A 985 -30.26 -41.18 9.11
C PRO A 985 -30.01 -40.82 7.62
N GLU A 986 -30.57 -39.71 7.11
CA GLU A 986 -30.16 -39.14 5.83
C GLU A 986 -28.71 -38.63 5.83
N PHE A 987 -28.13 -38.35 7.00
CA PHE A 987 -26.68 -38.12 7.15
C PHE A 987 -25.85 -39.29 6.57
N ALA A 988 -26.26 -40.53 6.82
CA ALA A 988 -25.57 -41.71 6.32
C ALA A 988 -25.66 -41.82 4.79
N LYS A 989 -26.79 -41.41 4.18
CA LYS A 989 -26.91 -41.35 2.71
C LYS A 989 -25.97 -40.30 2.11
N LEU A 990 -25.78 -39.17 2.78
CA LEU A 990 -24.87 -38.12 2.33
C LEU A 990 -23.40 -38.61 2.23
N HIS A 991 -23.01 -39.54 3.10
CA HIS A 991 -21.70 -40.20 3.08
C HIS A 991 -21.59 -41.37 2.09
N SER A 992 -22.69 -41.85 1.51
CA SER A 992 -22.72 -42.99 0.58
C SER A 992 -22.63 -42.61 -0.91
N CYS A 993 -22.79 -41.31 -1.22
CA CYS A 993 -22.60 -40.76 -2.57
C CYS A 993 -21.13 -40.30 -2.71
N PRO A 994 -20.44 -40.45 -3.86
CA PRO A 994 -19.01 -40.13 -3.95
C PRO A 994 -18.75 -38.64 -3.66
N THR A 995 -18.18 -38.35 -2.49
CA THR A 995 -18.02 -36.98 -2.01
C THR A 995 -16.84 -36.29 -2.69
N HIS A 996 -17.08 -35.20 -3.43
CA HIS A 996 -16.22 -33.99 -3.39
C HIS A 996 -16.70 -32.77 -4.21
N LYS A 997 -17.86 -32.81 -4.89
CA LYS A 997 -18.47 -31.64 -5.57
C LYS A 997 -19.96 -31.53 -5.26
N ILE A 998 -20.41 -30.37 -4.80
CA ILE A 998 -21.82 -30.03 -4.50
C ILE A 998 -22.74 -30.30 -5.70
N ILE A 999 -22.28 -29.98 -6.92
CA ILE A 999 -23.01 -30.22 -8.18
C ILE A 999 -23.41 -31.70 -8.30
N ASN A 1000 -22.51 -32.63 -7.95
CA ASN A 1000 -22.80 -34.05 -8.08
C ASN A 1000 -23.77 -34.54 -6.99
N MET A 1001 -23.81 -33.89 -5.83
CA MET A 1001 -24.86 -34.11 -4.84
C MET A 1001 -26.22 -33.67 -5.40
N ILE A 1002 -26.29 -32.49 -6.03
CA ILE A 1002 -27.49 -31.95 -6.69
C ILE A 1002 -27.99 -32.87 -7.80
N SER A 1003 -27.10 -33.30 -8.72
CA SER A 1003 -27.41 -34.22 -9.82
C SER A 1003 -27.77 -35.64 -9.37
N CYS A 1004 -27.39 -36.05 -8.16
CA CYS A 1004 -27.84 -37.30 -7.53
C CYS A 1004 -29.14 -37.14 -6.72
N GLY A 1005 -29.82 -35.99 -6.80
CA GLY A 1005 -31.08 -35.75 -6.09
C GLY A 1005 -30.93 -35.34 -4.62
N LEU A 1006 -29.71 -35.13 -4.13
CA LEU A 1006 -29.47 -34.63 -2.78
C LEU A 1006 -29.77 -33.12 -2.72
N ARG A 1007 -30.29 -32.69 -1.57
CA ARG A 1007 -30.67 -31.31 -1.25
C ARG A 1007 -30.15 -30.96 0.15
N PRO A 1008 -30.12 -29.66 0.54
CA PRO A 1008 -29.73 -29.26 1.87
C PRO A 1008 -30.59 -29.96 2.94
N ILE A 1009 -29.94 -30.41 4.03
CA ILE A 1009 -30.60 -31.22 5.07
C ILE A 1009 -31.66 -30.40 5.80
N ILE A 1010 -32.79 -31.02 6.11
CA ILE A 1010 -33.77 -30.49 7.06
C ILE A 1010 -33.58 -31.27 8.37
N PRO A 1011 -33.32 -30.61 9.51
CA PRO A 1011 -32.86 -31.27 10.74
C PRO A 1011 -33.93 -32.10 11.45
N PHE A 1012 -35.21 -31.89 11.13
CA PHE A 1012 -36.37 -32.52 11.76
C PHE A 1012 -37.26 -33.27 10.76
N LYS A 1013 -37.95 -34.31 11.23
CA LYS A 1013 -38.92 -35.13 10.48
C LYS A 1013 -40.32 -35.14 11.08
N SER A 1014 -40.47 -34.90 12.38
CA SER A 1014 -41.76 -34.84 13.06
C SER A 1014 -42.15 -33.41 13.43
N GLU A 1015 -43.46 -33.19 13.68
CA GLU A 1015 -43.98 -31.93 14.23
C GLU A 1015 -43.29 -31.54 15.53
N ARG A 1016 -43.08 -32.53 16.41
CA ARG A 1016 -42.40 -32.36 17.70
C ARG A 1016 -40.96 -31.84 17.53
N GLU A 1017 -40.16 -32.51 16.70
CA GLU A 1017 -38.77 -32.09 16.42
C GLU A 1017 -38.73 -30.70 15.77
N CYS A 1018 -39.69 -30.39 14.90
CA CYS A 1018 -39.80 -29.05 14.30
C CYS A 1018 -40.10 -27.99 15.37
N CYS A 1019 -41.01 -28.28 16.30
CA CYS A 1019 -41.34 -27.38 17.41
C CYS A 1019 -40.17 -27.12 18.36
N GLU A 1020 -39.51 -28.19 18.81
CA GLU A 1020 -38.35 -28.09 19.68
C GLU A 1020 -37.20 -27.32 18.99
N TRP A 1021 -36.96 -27.57 17.69
CA TRP A 1021 -35.96 -26.83 16.90
C TRP A 1021 -36.33 -25.34 16.73
N LEU A 1022 -37.60 -25.02 16.46
CA LEU A 1022 -38.09 -23.64 16.37
C LEU A 1022 -37.93 -22.90 17.71
N GLN A 1023 -38.26 -23.54 18.84
CA GLN A 1023 -38.10 -22.94 20.16
C GLN A 1023 -36.63 -22.63 20.46
N LEU A 1024 -35.71 -23.54 20.11
CA LEU A 1024 -34.27 -23.37 20.33
C LEU A 1024 -33.62 -22.27 19.47
N TYR A 1025 -34.02 -22.13 18.20
CA TYR A 1025 -33.28 -21.30 17.23
C TYR A 1025 -34.03 -20.07 16.70
N TYR A 1026 -35.36 -19.98 16.85
CA TYR A 1026 -36.12 -18.76 16.52
C TYR A 1026 -36.47 -17.93 17.77
N GLY A 1027 -36.67 -18.57 18.92
CA GLY A 1027 -36.98 -17.91 20.20
C GLY A 1027 -38.44 -17.43 20.31
N GLU A 1028 -38.94 -17.41 21.55
CA GLU A 1028 -40.32 -17.01 21.90
C GLU A 1028 -40.54 -15.51 21.54
N ASP A 1029 -41.67 -15.08 20.96
CA ASP A 1029 -43.05 -15.16 21.50
C ASP A 1029 -44.04 -16.11 20.80
N LEU A 1030 -43.65 -16.84 19.75
CA LEU A 1030 -44.59 -17.65 18.95
C LEU A 1030 -44.70 -19.11 19.43
N ASN A 1031 -45.86 -19.46 19.99
CA ASN A 1031 -46.25 -20.84 20.29
C ASN A 1031 -46.10 -21.72 19.03
N CYS A 1032 -45.38 -22.84 19.10
CA CYS A 1032 -45.17 -23.70 17.94
C CYS A 1032 -46.48 -24.14 17.27
N LYS A 1033 -47.56 -24.37 18.04
CA LYS A 1033 -48.87 -24.75 17.47
C LYS A 1033 -49.44 -23.70 16.50
N VAL A 1034 -49.02 -22.43 16.65
CA VAL A 1034 -49.34 -21.32 15.76
C VAL A 1034 -48.39 -21.28 14.57
N LEU A 1035 -47.08 -21.42 14.79
CA LEU A 1035 -46.07 -21.24 13.75
C LEU A 1035 -45.93 -22.46 12.79
N PHE A 1036 -46.11 -23.67 13.31
CA PHE A 1036 -45.88 -24.93 12.59
C PHE A 1036 -46.68 -25.09 11.29
N PRO A 1037 -48.00 -24.79 11.23
CA PRO A 1037 -48.77 -24.89 9.98
C PRO A 1037 -48.19 -24.03 8.84
N PHE A 1038 -47.67 -22.85 9.16
CA PHE A 1038 -47.06 -21.95 8.19
C PHE A 1038 -45.65 -22.42 7.77
N VAL A 1039 -44.85 -22.90 8.73
CA VAL A 1039 -43.52 -23.47 8.46
C VAL A 1039 -43.60 -24.72 7.59
N ILE A 1040 -44.58 -25.60 7.78
CA ILE A 1040 -44.77 -26.77 6.91
C ILE A 1040 -45.18 -26.36 5.49
N ARG A 1041 -46.11 -25.42 5.31
CA ARG A 1041 -46.47 -24.88 3.98
C ARG A 1041 -45.27 -24.25 3.29
N TYR A 1042 -44.45 -23.51 4.03
CA TYR A 1042 -43.21 -22.91 3.56
C TYR A 1042 -42.19 -23.97 3.09
N LEU A 1043 -41.93 -24.99 3.91
CA LEU A 1043 -40.99 -26.07 3.59
C LEU A 1043 -41.50 -26.98 2.46
N GLN A 1044 -42.83 -27.12 2.31
CA GLN A 1044 -43.44 -27.80 1.16
C GLN A 1044 -43.19 -27.00 -0.14
N LEU A 1045 -43.45 -25.69 -0.13
CA LEU A 1045 -43.19 -24.83 -1.29
C LEU A 1045 -41.70 -24.82 -1.67
N MET A 1046 -40.79 -24.68 -0.68
CA MET A 1046 -39.34 -24.83 -0.86
C MET A 1046 -38.98 -26.15 -1.57
N LYS A 1047 -39.57 -27.26 -1.12
CA LYS A 1047 -39.34 -28.59 -1.70
C LYS A 1047 -39.89 -28.75 -3.12
N MET A 1048 -40.94 -28.01 -3.48
CA MET A 1048 -41.45 -27.94 -4.86
C MET A 1048 -40.49 -27.14 -5.75
N CYS A 1049 -39.98 -26.00 -5.27
CA CYS A 1049 -39.06 -25.14 -6.03
C CYS A 1049 -37.77 -25.87 -6.47
N TRP A 1050 -37.21 -26.74 -5.62
CA TRP A 1050 -35.96 -27.47 -5.93
C TRP A 1050 -36.14 -28.90 -6.45
N LYS A 1051 -37.33 -29.27 -6.97
CA LYS A 1051 -37.57 -30.61 -7.55
C LYS A 1051 -36.52 -30.95 -8.62
N GLN A 1052 -36.19 -32.24 -8.73
CA GLN A 1052 -35.23 -32.77 -9.71
C GLN A 1052 -35.71 -32.41 -11.12
N ASN A 1053 -36.82 -33.01 -11.54
CA ASN A 1053 -37.51 -32.67 -12.77
C ASN A 1053 -37.89 -31.17 -12.82
N PRO A 1054 -37.42 -30.39 -13.82
CA PRO A 1054 -37.79 -28.99 -14.01
C PRO A 1054 -39.30 -28.77 -14.17
N ASP A 1055 -40.02 -29.69 -14.82
CA ASP A 1055 -41.46 -29.57 -15.09
C ASP A 1055 -42.33 -29.71 -13.83
N GLU A 1056 -41.77 -30.28 -12.75
CA GLU A 1056 -42.44 -30.35 -11.45
C GLU A 1056 -42.26 -29.09 -10.60
N ARG A 1057 -41.46 -28.11 -11.06
CA ARG A 1057 -41.19 -26.87 -10.34
C ARG A 1057 -42.31 -25.85 -10.63
N PRO A 1058 -42.85 -25.16 -9.61
CA PRO A 1058 -43.87 -24.13 -9.81
C PRO A 1058 -43.31 -22.92 -10.56
N SER A 1059 -44.13 -22.25 -11.37
CA SER A 1059 -43.78 -20.94 -11.94
C SER A 1059 -43.57 -19.88 -10.86
N ALA A 1060 -42.80 -18.83 -11.14
CA ALA A 1060 -42.57 -17.72 -10.21
C ALA A 1060 -43.88 -17.10 -9.69
N SER A 1061 -44.91 -17.01 -10.54
CA SER A 1061 -46.24 -16.51 -10.18
C SER A 1061 -46.96 -17.41 -9.17
N GLN A 1062 -46.86 -18.73 -9.32
CA GLN A 1062 -47.40 -19.69 -8.36
C GLN A 1062 -46.65 -19.64 -7.02
N VAL A 1063 -45.32 -19.46 -7.05
CA VAL A 1063 -44.51 -19.26 -5.83
C VAL A 1063 -44.91 -17.98 -5.12
N ALA A 1064 -45.00 -16.85 -5.84
CA ALA A 1064 -45.43 -15.56 -5.30
C ALA A 1064 -46.84 -15.64 -4.68
N LYS A 1065 -47.82 -16.21 -5.40
CA LYS A 1065 -49.19 -16.40 -4.89
C LYS A 1065 -49.20 -17.23 -3.60
N THR A 1066 -48.43 -18.31 -3.55
CA THR A 1066 -48.39 -19.20 -2.38
C THR A 1066 -47.70 -18.54 -1.19
N LEU A 1067 -46.59 -17.81 -1.42
CA LEU A 1067 -45.92 -17.03 -0.37
C LEU A 1067 -46.80 -15.91 0.17
N ASN A 1068 -47.52 -15.20 -0.70
CA ASN A 1068 -48.46 -14.16 -0.29
C ASN A 1068 -49.58 -14.73 0.60
N GLN A 1069 -50.15 -15.87 0.22
CA GLN A 1069 -51.16 -16.54 1.04
C GLN A 1069 -50.60 -17.01 2.39
N ILE A 1070 -49.39 -17.58 2.43
CA ILE A 1070 -48.73 -17.95 3.71
C ILE A 1070 -48.49 -16.70 4.57
N LEU A 1071 -48.09 -15.57 3.96
CA LEU A 1071 -47.84 -14.31 4.67
C LEU A 1071 -49.14 -13.71 5.24
N GLU A 1072 -50.19 -13.62 4.43
CA GLU A 1072 -51.51 -13.12 4.85
C GLU A 1072 -52.09 -13.99 5.97
N ASP A 1073 -52.08 -15.32 5.81
CA ASP A 1073 -52.59 -16.24 6.85
C ASP A 1073 -51.75 -16.13 8.14
N TYR A 1074 -50.43 -15.98 8.04
CA TYR A 1074 -49.52 -15.79 9.18
C TYR A 1074 -49.75 -14.46 9.89
N GLU A 1075 -49.83 -13.35 9.14
CA GLU A 1075 -50.08 -12.02 9.70
C GLU A 1075 -51.46 -11.91 10.33
N ASN A 1076 -52.49 -12.53 9.73
CA ASN A 1076 -53.83 -12.59 10.30
C ASN A 1076 -53.93 -13.51 11.54
N CYS A 1077 -52.97 -14.42 11.73
CA CYS A 1077 -52.87 -15.26 12.93
C CYS A 1077 -51.98 -14.63 14.04
N CYS A 1078 -51.17 -13.63 13.69
CA CYS A 1078 -50.37 -12.82 14.62
C CYS A 1078 -51.09 -11.54 15.09
N LYS A 1079 -52.18 -11.14 14.42
CA LYS A 1079 -53.10 -10.06 14.79
C LYS A 1079 -54.20 -10.60 15.71
#